data_AF-A0A670YDY2-F1
#
_entry.id   AF-A0A670YDY2-F1
#
_cell.length_a   1.000
_cell.length_b   1.000
_cell.length_c   1.000
_cell.angle_alpha   90.00
_cell.angle_beta   90.00
_cell.angle_gamma   90.00
#
_symmetry.space_group_name_H-M   'P 1'
#
loop_
_entity.id
_entity.type
_entity.pdbx_description
1 polymer ?
#
loop_
_entity_poly.entity_id
_entity_poly.type
_entity_poly.pdbx_seq_one_letter_code
_entity_poly.pdbx_strand_id
1 'polypeptide(L)'
;MEEAQSHPSVVFLNVASSYVPHTKVECYYNLPPGMKPSTRDWIGIFKVDASSVRDYYTFVWGIMPDGGASEGTLHCSVQFQASYLPKPGPQQYHFRYVDRHGVVHGQSSPFQFSEPRPMDELVTLEEASDDGGGTDMLLVVPKAAVLETQLEESRQEQGALLRESCHLKEEVQEWRSRAADLEAALSSLRDEHTKLAAQYKELSNSYGEISKQRDTLSLQDTEQVARIQELEGDIQAMGEKMLQRETELDRVKDTVKSLVREQEHIHHQLKEENAEKEQYQVKLQASKEETRSLASDLQEAKTRHGEKISQALMLQEDIQKLQQKLAAANRRTAQMESLCEQLRTTQDVLAASQQKVALLGEELASVASIRDRTISDLHKSRLEAAEVNIKLADMTLKWKEGKGQWWKEKAMLLQNVEAEKDKILKLSAEVLRLENSLQEERAQCQVLRMDLAQERDANLVQVSENRRELRELRAALQVGQKEKEQLQSEKQELLVYIRRLEERLEKVADEKWSESVLIDEEERALDTPGSLGSSLSDSEDECPEDMRLPAQLSSYSLCDTRALTTKPPCAHGSSHTVVISQPAPIASQIKQLPKDSSSDSEAEDEKAVLMAAAQSGGEETNLLLPELGNGFCEVASGLTGRQMSEPNGMGVSPLDLPSPGFWKECPICHERFPPESDKETVDTHVDGHFFFSTHDPFTFE
;
A
#
# COMPACT_ATOMS: atom_id res chain seq x y z
N MET A 1 55.49 -21.11 76.56
CA MET A 1 55.58 -22.37 77.31
C MET A 1 54.27 -23.08 77.03
N GLU A 2 54.36 -24.27 76.42
CA GLU A 2 53.27 -25.15 75.93
C GLU A 2 51.86 -24.58 75.80
N GLU A 3 51.40 -24.46 74.54
CA GLU A 3 49.97 -24.59 74.24
C GLU A 3 49.51 -25.98 74.74
N ALA A 4 48.66 -25.99 75.77
CA ALA A 4 47.94 -27.20 76.16
C ALA A 4 46.95 -27.54 75.05
N GLN A 5 47.40 -28.36 74.09
CA GLN A 5 46.56 -28.87 73.01
C GLN A 5 45.38 -29.64 73.62
N SER A 6 44.20 -29.02 73.64
CA SER A 6 42.98 -29.67 74.12
C SER A 6 42.55 -30.72 73.11
N HIS A 7 43.09 -31.93 73.24
CA HIS A 7 42.64 -33.06 72.44
C HIS A 7 41.13 -33.26 72.62
N PRO A 8 40.38 -33.51 71.53
CA PRO A 8 38.93 -33.59 71.58
C PRO A 8 38.50 -34.79 72.43
N SER A 9 37.93 -34.54 73.61
CA SER A 9 37.56 -35.59 74.57
C SER A 9 36.17 -36.15 74.31
N VAL A 10 36.05 -37.47 74.37
CA VAL A 10 34.80 -38.24 74.42
C VAL A 10 34.09 -37.96 75.74
N VAL A 11 32.77 -37.72 75.69
CA VAL A 11 31.93 -37.38 76.85
C VAL A 11 30.93 -38.50 77.12
N PHE A 12 30.93 -39.05 78.33
CA PHE A 12 29.95 -40.07 78.75
C PHE A 12 28.66 -39.42 79.26
N LEU A 13 27.51 -39.98 78.90
CA LEU A 13 26.18 -39.47 79.22
C LEU A 13 25.43 -40.41 80.17
N ASN A 14 24.57 -39.84 81.01
CA ASN A 14 23.67 -40.54 81.94
C ASN A 14 24.37 -41.62 82.79
N VAL A 15 25.60 -41.35 83.21
CA VAL A 15 26.38 -42.25 84.06
C VAL A 15 25.82 -42.20 85.49
N ALA A 16 25.09 -43.26 85.86
CA ALA A 16 24.49 -43.36 87.19
C ALA A 16 25.56 -43.48 88.28
N SER A 17 25.29 -42.93 89.46
CA SER A 17 26.19 -43.07 90.62
C SER A 17 26.30 -44.52 91.12
N SER A 18 25.26 -45.32 90.91
CA SER A 18 25.26 -46.77 91.13
C SER A 18 24.52 -47.49 90.01
N TYR A 19 25.07 -48.63 89.58
CA TYR A 19 24.38 -49.60 88.74
C TYR A 19 23.98 -50.83 89.55
N VAL A 20 22.85 -51.45 89.20
CA VAL A 20 22.35 -52.64 89.90
C VAL A 20 23.21 -53.86 89.51
N PRO A 21 23.76 -54.62 90.47
CA PRO A 21 24.48 -55.85 90.19
C PRO A 21 23.66 -56.84 89.35
N HIS A 22 24.35 -57.72 88.62
CA HIS A 22 23.73 -58.76 87.76
C HIS A 22 22.80 -58.25 86.64
N THR A 23 22.70 -56.93 86.44
CA THR A 23 21.94 -56.33 85.35
C THR A 23 22.90 -55.89 84.22
N LYS A 24 22.44 -55.92 82.97
CA LYS A 24 23.21 -55.35 81.84
C LYS A 24 23.43 -53.86 82.05
N VAL A 25 24.60 -53.33 81.67
CA VAL A 25 24.90 -51.89 81.77
C VAL A 25 25.08 -51.31 80.38
N GLU A 26 24.27 -50.31 80.05
CA GLU A 26 24.36 -49.57 78.80
C GLU A 26 25.11 -48.26 79.05
N CYS A 27 26.23 -48.09 78.35
CA CYS A 27 27.13 -46.95 78.45
C CYS A 27 26.90 -46.07 77.23
N TYR A 28 26.37 -44.86 77.44
CA TYR A 28 26.11 -43.87 76.41
C TYR A 28 27.25 -42.85 76.37
N TYR A 29 27.69 -42.47 75.18
CA TYR A 29 28.78 -41.52 75.01
C TYR A 29 28.64 -40.73 73.70
N ASN A 30 29.27 -39.56 73.70
CA ASN A 30 29.29 -38.63 72.57
C ASN A 30 30.73 -38.51 72.06
N LEU A 31 30.92 -38.80 70.77
CA LEU A 31 32.17 -38.54 70.07
C LEU A 31 32.18 -37.09 69.56
N PRO A 32 33.21 -36.29 69.88
CA PRO A 32 33.30 -34.90 69.46
C PRO A 32 33.43 -34.74 67.93
N PRO A 33 32.88 -33.67 67.33
CA PRO A 33 32.98 -33.43 65.89
C PRO A 33 34.43 -33.43 65.41
N GLY A 34 34.72 -34.25 64.38
CA GLY A 34 36.06 -34.41 63.80
C GLY A 34 36.81 -35.67 64.24
N MET A 35 36.42 -36.34 65.33
CA MET A 35 36.93 -37.68 65.65
C MET A 35 36.32 -38.73 64.70
N LYS A 36 37.16 -39.53 64.04
CA LYS A 36 36.71 -40.65 63.18
C LYS A 36 36.81 -41.96 63.96
N PRO A 37 35.69 -42.55 64.43
CA PRO A 37 35.72 -43.83 65.14
C PRO A 37 36.28 -44.95 64.24
N SER A 38 37.01 -45.86 64.85
CA SER A 38 37.63 -47.03 64.24
C SER A 38 37.05 -48.31 64.82
N THR A 39 36.99 -49.37 64.03
CA THR A 39 36.60 -50.73 64.49
C THR A 39 37.60 -51.37 65.46
N ARG A 40 38.67 -50.64 65.83
CA ARG A 40 39.66 -51.00 66.86
C ARG A 40 39.68 -50.04 68.05
N ASP A 41 38.73 -49.11 68.12
CA ASP A 41 38.53 -48.30 69.30
C ASP A 41 37.62 -49.09 70.27
N TRP A 42 37.76 -48.89 71.57
CA TRP A 42 37.05 -49.67 72.59
C TRP A 42 36.81 -48.87 73.86
N ILE A 43 35.78 -49.28 74.62
CA ILE A 43 35.47 -48.71 75.92
C ILE A 43 35.74 -49.78 76.97
N GLY A 44 36.63 -49.45 77.92
CA GLY A 44 36.93 -50.29 79.06
C GLY A 44 36.22 -49.80 80.32
N ILE A 45 35.79 -50.73 81.16
CA ILE A 45 35.57 -50.46 82.59
C ILE A 45 36.92 -50.62 83.27
N PHE A 46 37.38 -49.55 83.90
CA PHE A 46 38.62 -49.52 84.66
C PHE A 46 38.29 -49.20 86.12
N LYS A 47 39.08 -49.73 87.04
CA LYS A 47 39.07 -49.23 88.42
C LYS A 47 39.68 -47.83 88.46
N VAL A 48 39.27 -47.02 89.44
CA VAL A 48 39.77 -45.63 89.60
C VAL A 48 41.29 -45.59 89.85
N ASP A 49 41.88 -46.64 90.43
CA ASP A 49 43.32 -46.80 90.70
C ASP A 49 44.14 -47.35 89.50
N ALA A 50 43.50 -47.63 88.35
CA ALA A 50 44.17 -48.21 87.18
C ALA A 50 45.10 -47.21 86.45
N SER A 51 46.39 -47.52 86.41
CA SER A 51 47.46 -46.65 85.90
C SER A 51 47.77 -46.82 84.40
N SER A 52 47.57 -48.02 83.87
CA SER A 52 47.83 -48.37 82.47
C SER A 52 46.53 -48.66 81.73
N VAL A 53 46.53 -48.43 80.42
CA VAL A 53 45.46 -48.86 79.50
C VAL A 53 45.33 -50.39 79.47
N ARG A 54 46.37 -51.12 79.90
CA ARG A 54 46.35 -52.59 80.05
C ARG A 54 45.63 -53.07 81.32
N ASP A 55 45.33 -52.18 82.27
CA ASP A 55 44.73 -52.51 83.57
C ASP A 55 43.17 -52.47 83.53
N TYR A 56 42.57 -52.84 82.39
CA TYR A 56 41.11 -52.87 82.25
C TYR A 56 40.50 -54.06 83.01
N TYR A 57 39.30 -53.89 83.57
CA TYR A 57 38.54 -54.99 84.18
C TYR A 57 37.75 -55.78 83.12
N THR A 58 37.05 -55.06 82.25
CA THR A 58 36.36 -55.60 81.07
C THR A 58 36.30 -54.53 79.98
N PHE A 59 36.10 -54.93 78.74
CA PHE A 59 36.03 -54.01 77.60
C PHE A 59 35.00 -54.46 76.56
N VAL A 60 34.50 -53.49 75.78
CA VAL A 60 33.63 -53.70 74.63
C VAL A 60 34.16 -52.85 73.47
N TRP A 61 34.25 -53.42 72.28
CA TRP A 61 34.65 -52.68 71.07
C TRP A 61 33.60 -51.61 70.72
N GLY A 62 34.05 -50.45 70.25
CA GLY A 62 33.19 -49.37 69.81
C GLY A 62 32.35 -49.80 68.61
N ILE A 63 31.03 -49.60 68.68
CA ILE A 63 30.12 -49.85 67.56
C ILE A 63 30.26 -48.70 66.56
N MET A 64 30.60 -49.03 65.32
CA MET A 64 30.53 -48.06 64.22
C MET A 64 29.07 -47.91 63.77
N PRO A 65 28.50 -46.69 63.73
CA PRO A 65 27.17 -46.51 63.18
C PRO A 65 27.20 -46.70 61.65
N ASP A 66 26.47 -47.71 61.16
CA ASP A 66 26.29 -47.98 59.73
C ASP A 66 25.36 -46.94 59.09
N GLY A 67 25.88 -45.73 58.81
CA GLY A 67 25.12 -44.70 58.10
C GLY A 67 25.80 -43.35 57.96
N GLY A 68 25.73 -42.82 56.73
CA GLY A 68 25.91 -41.42 56.28
C GLY A 68 26.50 -40.38 57.23
N ALA A 69 27.56 -39.71 56.76
CA ALA A 69 28.22 -38.58 57.43
C ALA A 69 27.23 -37.55 58.00
N SER A 70 27.15 -37.48 59.33
CA SER A 70 26.62 -36.34 60.06
C SER A 70 27.79 -35.50 60.56
N GLU A 71 27.85 -34.21 60.20
CA GLU A 71 28.91 -33.28 60.63
C GLU A 71 28.78 -32.82 62.10
N GLY A 72 27.98 -33.53 62.90
CA GLY A 72 27.72 -33.24 64.31
C GLY A 72 28.34 -34.25 65.28
N THR A 73 28.12 -34.03 66.56
CA THR A 73 28.48 -34.95 67.65
C THR A 73 27.78 -36.30 67.47
N LEU A 74 28.55 -37.39 67.31
CA LEU A 74 27.97 -38.73 67.16
C LEU A 74 27.58 -39.28 68.53
N HIS A 75 26.29 -39.58 68.71
CA HIS A 75 25.79 -40.28 69.89
C HIS A 75 25.93 -41.79 69.70
N CYS A 76 26.61 -42.45 70.63
CA CYS A 76 26.94 -43.87 70.56
C CYS A 76 26.61 -44.57 71.88
N SER A 77 26.31 -45.86 71.82
CA SER A 77 26.11 -46.70 73.00
C SER A 77 26.85 -48.03 72.87
N VAL A 78 27.30 -48.57 74.00
CA VAL A 78 27.83 -49.94 74.12
C VAL A 78 27.22 -50.62 75.33
N GLN A 79 27.03 -51.94 75.25
CA GLN A 79 26.39 -52.72 76.29
C GLN A 79 27.39 -53.71 76.93
N PHE A 80 27.58 -53.57 78.24
CA PHE A 80 28.36 -54.50 79.04
C PHE A 80 27.45 -55.61 79.60
N GLN A 81 27.78 -56.86 79.26
CA GLN A 81 27.04 -58.03 79.72
C GLN A 81 27.28 -58.29 81.21
N ALA A 82 26.21 -58.64 81.93
CA ALA A 82 26.22 -58.80 83.39
C ALA A 82 27.26 -59.80 83.93
N SER A 83 27.61 -60.81 83.15
CA SER A 83 28.61 -61.83 83.50
C SER A 83 30.06 -61.31 83.57
N TYR A 84 30.36 -60.18 82.92
CA TYR A 84 31.69 -59.57 82.89
C TYR A 84 31.77 -58.28 83.72
N LEU A 85 30.73 -57.95 84.49
CA LEU A 85 30.72 -56.79 85.36
C LEU A 85 31.45 -57.06 86.68
N PRO A 86 31.94 -56.00 87.35
CA PRO A 86 32.41 -56.09 88.73
C PRO A 86 31.41 -56.72 89.70
N LYS A 87 31.92 -57.47 90.67
CA LYS A 87 31.14 -57.91 91.83
C LYS A 87 30.71 -56.69 92.66
N PRO A 88 29.52 -56.70 93.28
CA PRO A 88 29.10 -55.63 94.19
C PRO A 88 30.10 -55.42 95.33
N GLY A 89 30.37 -54.16 95.66
CA GLY A 89 31.36 -53.78 96.66
C GLY A 89 31.74 -52.28 96.59
N PRO A 90 32.59 -51.80 97.50
CA PRO A 90 32.96 -50.39 97.62
C PRO A 90 33.96 -49.91 96.55
N GLN A 91 34.42 -50.80 95.66
CA GLN A 91 35.34 -50.43 94.58
C GLN A 91 34.60 -49.57 93.56
N GLN A 92 35.09 -48.36 93.34
CA GLN A 92 34.61 -47.49 92.28
C GLN A 92 35.29 -47.82 90.95
N TYR A 93 34.53 -47.62 89.87
CA TYR A 93 34.92 -47.84 88.49
C TYR A 93 34.55 -46.62 87.65
N HIS A 94 35.19 -46.46 86.49
CA HIS A 94 34.81 -45.49 85.46
C HIS A 94 34.97 -46.12 84.08
N PHE A 95 34.20 -45.63 83.11
CA PHE A 95 34.42 -45.93 81.70
C PHE A 95 35.60 -45.09 81.18
N ARG A 96 36.47 -45.69 80.37
CA ARG A 96 37.46 -44.95 79.55
C ARG A 96 37.33 -45.36 78.09
N TYR A 97 37.37 -44.38 77.18
CA TYR A 97 37.41 -44.60 75.73
C TYR A 97 38.87 -44.65 75.27
N VAL A 98 39.24 -45.67 74.52
CA VAL A 98 40.61 -45.93 74.04
C VAL A 98 40.60 -46.09 72.52
N ASP A 99 41.50 -45.39 71.83
CA ASP A 99 41.62 -45.51 70.37
C ASP A 99 42.51 -46.69 69.91
N ARG A 100 42.52 -46.94 68.60
CA ARG A 100 43.38 -47.91 67.91
C ARG A 100 44.89 -47.74 68.13
N HIS A 101 45.35 -46.59 68.64
CA HIS A 101 46.75 -46.31 68.95
C HIS A 101 47.07 -46.53 70.44
N GLY A 102 46.05 -46.82 71.27
CA GLY A 102 46.17 -47.02 72.71
C GLY A 102 46.06 -45.74 73.53
N VAL A 103 45.60 -44.63 72.94
CA VAL A 103 45.44 -43.34 73.62
C VAL A 103 44.04 -43.26 74.25
N VAL A 104 43.96 -42.78 75.49
CA VAL A 104 42.69 -42.54 76.18
C VAL A 104 42.14 -41.18 75.75
N HIS A 105 40.96 -41.16 75.13
CA HIS A 105 40.30 -39.93 74.68
C HIS A 105 39.12 -39.52 75.55
N GLY A 106 38.84 -40.18 76.67
CA GLY A 106 37.80 -39.71 77.61
C GLY A 106 37.60 -40.64 78.79
N GLN A 107 37.07 -40.11 79.90
CA GLN A 107 36.78 -40.84 81.13
C GLN A 107 35.45 -40.38 81.76
N SER A 108 34.66 -41.30 82.32
CA SER A 108 33.39 -40.98 83.00
C SER A 108 33.57 -40.49 84.44
N SER A 109 32.48 -39.99 85.04
CA SER A 109 32.33 -39.95 86.49
C SER A 109 32.48 -41.36 87.10
N PRO A 110 32.99 -41.48 88.34
CA PRO A 110 33.08 -42.75 89.02
C PRO A 110 31.71 -43.26 89.47
N PHE A 111 31.50 -44.57 89.36
CA PHE A 111 30.29 -45.27 89.77
C PHE A 111 30.60 -46.56 90.53
N GLN A 112 29.61 -47.08 91.26
CA GLN A 112 29.69 -48.34 92.00
C GLN A 112 28.62 -49.34 91.53
N PHE A 113 28.72 -50.59 92.01
CA PHE A 113 27.69 -51.61 91.81
C PHE A 113 27.02 -51.93 93.15
N SER A 114 25.77 -51.48 93.32
CA SER A 114 25.00 -51.66 94.57
C SER A 114 23.48 -51.73 94.33
N GLU A 115 22.77 -52.38 95.25
CA GLU A 115 21.34 -52.72 95.14
C GLU A 115 20.42 -51.55 95.60
N PRO A 116 19.26 -51.31 94.96
CA PRO A 116 18.34 -50.23 95.34
C PRO A 116 17.64 -50.45 96.68
N ARG A 117 17.29 -49.37 97.39
CA ARG A 117 16.48 -49.40 98.63
C ARG A 117 15.11 -48.75 98.40
N PRO A 118 13.98 -49.40 98.80
CA PRO A 118 12.65 -48.78 98.77
C PRO A 118 12.51 -47.62 99.78
N MET A 119 11.58 -46.70 99.50
CA MET A 119 11.28 -45.49 100.27
C MET A 119 9.83 -45.49 100.77
N ASP A 120 9.58 -44.91 101.95
CA ASP A 120 8.25 -44.54 102.46
C ASP A 120 7.95 -43.06 102.14
N GLU A 121 6.73 -42.74 101.68
CA GLU A 121 6.29 -41.36 101.42
C GLU A 121 4.80 -41.15 101.80
N LEU A 122 4.56 -40.22 102.73
CA LEU A 122 3.26 -39.59 102.98
C LEU A 122 3.39 -38.09 102.70
N VAL A 123 2.34 -37.46 102.17
CA VAL A 123 2.32 -36.04 101.79
C VAL A 123 1.19 -35.35 102.52
N THR A 124 1.48 -34.22 103.16
CA THR A 124 0.49 -33.33 103.80
C THR A 124 0.13 -32.20 102.85
N LEU A 125 -1.16 -31.99 102.61
CA LEU A 125 -1.68 -30.76 101.99
C LEU A 125 -2.22 -29.83 103.09
N GLU A 126 -1.95 -28.53 102.94
CA GLU A 126 -2.52 -27.46 103.75
C GLU A 126 -3.72 -26.86 102.98
N GLU A 127 -4.94 -27.01 103.50
CA GLU A 127 -6.11 -26.29 103.00
C GLU A 127 -6.18 -24.91 103.68
N ALA A 128 -5.80 -23.86 102.95
CA ALA A 128 -5.93 -22.49 103.45
C ALA A 128 -7.38 -22.01 103.37
N SER A 129 -8.09 -22.02 104.51
CA SER A 129 -9.40 -21.35 104.63
C SER A 129 -9.24 -19.85 104.91
N ASP A 130 -9.99 -19.02 104.17
CA ASP A 130 -9.84 -17.55 104.14
C ASP A 130 -10.62 -16.82 105.26
N ASP A 131 -10.94 -17.51 106.35
CA ASP A 131 -11.86 -17.06 107.39
C ASP A 131 -11.34 -17.23 108.83
N GLY A 132 -10.14 -16.70 109.09
CA GLY A 132 -9.86 -15.90 110.30
C GLY A 132 -9.97 -16.56 111.69
N GLY A 133 -10.11 -17.88 111.78
CA GLY A 133 -10.24 -18.63 113.03
C GLY A 133 -9.29 -19.82 113.07
N GLY A 134 -8.14 -19.65 113.75
CA GLY A 134 -7.04 -20.62 113.71
C GLY A 134 -7.38 -22.01 114.25
N THR A 135 -7.64 -22.95 113.33
CA THR A 135 -7.43 -24.39 113.51
C THR A 135 -6.83 -24.93 112.23
N ASP A 136 -5.50 -24.96 112.17
CA ASP A 136 -4.73 -25.46 111.04
C ASP A 136 -4.86 -27.00 110.99
N MET A 137 -5.84 -27.48 110.21
CA MET A 137 -6.25 -28.89 110.20
C MET A 137 -5.60 -29.61 109.03
N LEU A 138 -4.36 -30.09 109.24
CA LEU A 138 -3.60 -30.85 108.25
C LEU A 138 -4.37 -32.11 107.80
N LEU A 139 -4.94 -32.06 106.59
CA LEU A 139 -5.64 -33.19 106.00
C LEU A 139 -4.63 -34.19 105.43
N VAL A 140 -4.37 -35.27 106.17
CA VAL A 140 -3.51 -36.37 105.71
C VAL A 140 -4.26 -37.23 104.69
N VAL A 141 -4.31 -36.75 103.46
CA VAL A 141 -4.82 -37.49 102.29
C VAL A 141 -3.74 -38.49 101.83
N PRO A 142 -4.08 -39.75 101.52
CA PRO A 142 -3.15 -40.66 100.86
C PRO A 142 -2.62 -40.04 99.55
N LYS A 143 -1.30 -40.09 99.31
CA LYS A 143 -0.64 -39.50 98.12
C LYS A 143 -1.32 -39.88 96.80
N ALA A 144 -1.95 -41.06 96.73
CA ALA A 144 -2.76 -41.49 95.59
C ALA A 144 -3.92 -40.53 95.25
N ALA A 145 -4.74 -40.12 96.23
CA ALA A 145 -5.91 -39.26 95.95
C ALA A 145 -5.51 -37.82 95.58
N VAL A 146 -4.39 -37.32 96.12
CA VAL A 146 -3.81 -36.03 95.68
C VAL A 146 -3.37 -36.09 94.21
N LEU A 147 -2.71 -37.19 93.82
CA LEU A 147 -2.30 -37.42 92.44
C LEU A 147 -3.50 -37.66 91.52
N GLU A 148 -4.59 -38.26 91.99
CA GLU A 148 -5.84 -38.42 91.24
C GLU A 148 -6.50 -37.06 90.95
N THR A 149 -6.59 -36.15 91.92
CA THR A 149 -7.09 -34.78 91.68
C THR A 149 -6.22 -34.02 90.69
N GLN A 150 -4.89 -34.04 90.88
CA GLN A 150 -3.95 -33.38 89.96
C GLN A 150 -3.99 -33.98 88.53
N LEU A 151 -4.24 -35.29 88.41
CA LEU A 151 -4.40 -35.97 87.12
C LEU A 151 -5.67 -35.51 86.41
N GLU A 152 -6.80 -35.39 87.12
CA GLU A 152 -8.06 -34.95 86.52
C GLU A 152 -8.06 -33.44 86.20
N GLU A 153 -7.43 -32.61 87.04
CA GLU A 153 -7.15 -31.20 86.71
C GLU A 153 -6.30 -31.08 85.44
N SER A 154 -5.16 -31.79 85.37
CA SER A 154 -4.29 -31.79 84.18
C SER A 154 -5.03 -32.31 82.93
N ARG A 155 -5.92 -33.28 83.09
CA ARG A 155 -6.77 -33.80 82.01
C ARG A 155 -7.83 -32.78 81.57
N GLN A 156 -8.41 -32.03 82.50
CA GLN A 156 -9.36 -30.96 82.19
C GLN A 156 -8.67 -29.79 81.47
N GLU A 157 -7.46 -29.40 81.90
CA GLU A 157 -6.60 -28.43 81.22
C GLU A 157 -6.24 -28.91 79.81
N GLN A 158 -5.81 -30.17 79.66
CA GLN A 158 -5.55 -30.78 78.36
C GLN A 158 -6.78 -30.72 77.45
N GLY A 159 -7.98 -30.99 77.99
CA GLY A 159 -9.25 -30.86 77.28
C GLY A 159 -9.67 -29.42 76.95
N ALA A 160 -9.22 -28.42 77.70
CA ALA A 160 -9.38 -27.01 77.37
C ALA A 160 -8.41 -26.58 76.26
N LEU A 161 -7.12 -26.88 76.42
CA LEU A 161 -6.06 -26.60 75.45
C LEU A 161 -6.29 -27.29 74.10
N LEU A 162 -6.85 -28.51 74.09
CA LEU A 162 -7.24 -29.18 72.84
C LEU A 162 -8.36 -28.44 72.11
N ARG A 163 -9.36 -27.92 72.82
CA ARG A 163 -10.45 -27.12 72.22
C ARG A 163 -9.93 -25.79 71.67
N GLU A 164 -9.07 -25.10 72.41
CA GLU A 164 -8.41 -23.88 71.95
C GLU A 164 -7.48 -24.15 70.75
N SER A 165 -6.74 -25.26 70.77
CA SER A 165 -5.90 -25.70 69.64
C SER A 165 -6.72 -26.00 68.38
N CYS A 166 -7.92 -26.58 68.51
CA CYS A 166 -8.83 -26.77 67.38
C CYS A 166 -9.37 -25.42 66.86
N HIS A 167 -9.83 -24.53 67.74
CA HIS A 167 -10.31 -23.20 67.37
C HIS A 167 -9.23 -22.38 66.63
N LEU A 168 -8.01 -22.33 67.16
CA LEU A 168 -6.88 -21.65 66.52
C LEU A 168 -6.50 -22.27 65.17
N LYS A 169 -6.66 -23.60 64.98
CA LYS A 169 -6.46 -24.25 63.67
C LYS A 169 -7.54 -23.83 62.67
N GLU A 170 -8.79 -23.74 63.10
CA GLU A 170 -9.92 -23.27 62.28
C GLU A 170 -9.71 -21.82 61.85
N GLU A 171 -9.37 -20.92 62.78
CA GLU A 171 -9.02 -19.52 62.45
C GLU A 171 -7.82 -19.44 61.50
N VAL A 172 -6.74 -20.18 61.74
CA VAL A 172 -5.57 -20.22 60.84
C VAL A 172 -5.95 -20.75 59.45
N GLN A 173 -6.88 -21.70 59.35
CA GLN A 173 -7.39 -22.20 58.07
C GLN A 173 -8.28 -21.16 57.37
N GLU A 174 -9.11 -20.41 58.10
CA GLU A 174 -9.88 -19.30 57.54
C GLU A 174 -8.97 -18.20 57.00
N TRP A 175 -7.98 -17.75 57.79
CA TRP A 175 -7.01 -16.73 57.37
C TRP A 175 -6.17 -17.19 56.17
N ARG A 176 -5.78 -18.47 56.10
CA ARG A 176 -5.10 -19.06 54.92
C ARG A 176 -6.00 -19.07 53.69
N SER A 177 -7.27 -19.43 53.83
CA SER A 177 -8.24 -19.43 52.73
C SER A 177 -8.44 -18.01 52.19
N ARG A 178 -8.65 -17.06 53.09
CA ARG A 178 -8.79 -15.64 52.76
C ARG A 178 -7.53 -15.03 52.14
N ALA A 179 -6.34 -15.48 52.55
CA ALA A 179 -5.09 -15.09 51.91
C ALA A 179 -5.00 -15.62 50.47
N ALA A 180 -5.35 -16.88 50.24
CA ALA A 180 -5.39 -17.47 48.90
C ALA A 180 -6.41 -16.78 47.98
N ASP A 181 -7.60 -16.45 48.49
CA ASP A 181 -8.63 -15.69 47.74
C ASP A 181 -8.12 -14.30 47.34
N LEU A 182 -7.42 -13.60 48.25
CA LEU A 182 -6.80 -12.29 47.98
C LEU A 182 -5.63 -12.39 47.00
N GLU A 183 -4.83 -13.45 47.05
CA GLU A 183 -3.75 -13.71 46.09
C GLU A 183 -4.31 -13.99 44.69
N ALA A 184 -5.40 -14.76 44.57
CA ALA A 184 -6.10 -15.00 43.30
C ALA A 184 -6.78 -13.73 42.74
N ALA A 185 -7.34 -12.88 43.63
CA ALA A 185 -7.85 -11.57 43.24
C ALA A 185 -6.72 -10.63 42.75
N LEU A 186 -5.54 -10.68 43.38
CA LEU A 186 -4.38 -9.92 42.96
C LEU A 186 -3.75 -10.44 41.66
N SER A 187 -3.75 -11.76 41.41
CA SER A 187 -3.25 -12.30 40.13
C SER A 187 -4.17 -11.92 38.98
N SER A 188 -5.49 -12.14 39.12
CA SER A 188 -6.46 -11.76 38.09
C SER A 188 -6.47 -10.26 37.80
N LEU A 189 -6.31 -9.39 38.80
CA LEU A 189 -6.18 -7.94 38.59
C LEU A 189 -4.87 -7.56 37.87
N ARG A 190 -3.76 -8.27 38.12
CA ARG A 190 -2.51 -8.10 37.36
C ARG A 190 -2.69 -8.55 35.91
N ASP A 191 -3.35 -9.68 35.67
CA ASP A 191 -3.59 -10.20 34.32
C ASP A 191 -4.43 -9.20 33.51
N GLU A 192 -5.54 -8.69 34.06
CA GLU A 192 -6.34 -7.64 33.42
C GLU A 192 -5.52 -6.34 33.20
N HIS A 193 -4.66 -5.94 34.15
CA HIS A 193 -3.76 -4.79 33.93
C HIS A 193 -2.77 -5.02 32.78
N THR A 194 -2.18 -6.22 32.65
CA THR A 194 -1.28 -6.52 31.51
C THR A 194 -2.02 -6.54 30.17
N LYS A 195 -3.25 -7.03 30.15
CA LYS A 195 -4.15 -7.06 28.99
C LYS A 195 -4.58 -5.66 28.57
N LEU A 196 -4.97 -4.80 29.52
CA LEU A 196 -5.24 -3.37 29.29
C LEU A 196 -4.00 -2.62 28.78
N ALA A 197 -2.82 -2.88 29.34
CA ALA A 197 -1.56 -2.29 28.88
C ALA A 197 -1.19 -2.73 27.45
N ALA A 198 -1.44 -3.99 27.09
CA ALA A 198 -1.28 -4.49 25.73
C ALA A 198 -2.24 -3.81 24.75
N GLN A 199 -3.53 -3.71 25.09
CA GLN A 199 -4.54 -3.01 24.29
C GLN A 199 -4.21 -1.53 24.10
N TYR A 200 -3.75 -0.84 25.16
CA TYR A 200 -3.31 0.56 25.05
C TYR A 200 -2.11 0.71 24.10
N LYS A 201 -1.15 -0.21 24.16
CA LYS A 201 0.02 -0.23 23.26
C LYS A 201 -0.38 -0.48 21.81
N GLU A 202 -1.31 -1.40 21.56
CA GLU A 202 -1.84 -1.69 20.23
C GLU A 202 -2.64 -0.51 19.65
N LEU A 203 -3.46 0.14 20.48
CA LEU A 203 -4.18 1.36 20.11
C LEU A 203 -3.22 2.53 19.85
N SER A 204 -2.14 2.67 20.63
CA SER A 204 -1.09 3.66 20.40
C SER A 204 -0.32 3.40 19.11
N ASN A 205 -0.07 2.13 18.76
CA ASN A 205 0.60 1.77 17.51
C ASN A 205 -0.30 2.08 16.31
N SER A 206 -1.56 1.66 16.32
CA SER A 206 -2.51 1.93 15.23
C SER A 206 -2.80 3.43 15.08
N TYR A 207 -2.88 4.20 16.17
CA TYR A 207 -2.92 5.67 16.09
C TYR A 207 -1.66 6.24 15.42
N GLY A 208 -0.47 5.71 15.73
CA GLY A 208 0.79 6.11 15.09
C GLY A 208 0.85 5.78 13.60
N GLU A 209 0.29 4.64 13.19
CA GLU A 209 0.16 4.23 11.79
C GLU A 209 -0.85 5.11 11.03
N ILE A 210 -2.02 5.36 11.61
CA ILE A 210 -3.04 6.27 11.04
C ILE A 210 -2.49 7.70 10.94
N SER A 211 -1.67 8.16 11.91
CA SER A 211 -1.01 9.47 11.80
C SER A 211 -0.03 9.49 10.63
N LYS A 212 0.84 8.48 10.47
CA LYS A 212 1.75 8.39 9.31
C LYS A 212 0.99 8.37 8.00
N GLN A 213 -0.11 7.62 7.91
CA GLN A 213 -0.98 7.58 6.72
C GLN A 213 -1.57 8.96 6.41
N ARG A 214 -2.09 9.66 7.43
CA ARG A 214 -2.58 11.05 7.30
C ARG A 214 -1.48 11.98 6.79
N ASP A 215 -0.28 11.88 7.35
CA ASP A 215 0.84 12.73 6.98
C ASP A 215 1.31 12.45 5.54
N THR A 216 1.32 11.17 5.10
CA THR A 216 1.60 10.81 3.70
C THR A 216 0.50 11.26 2.72
N LEU A 217 -0.77 11.16 3.10
CA LEU A 217 -1.89 11.64 2.29
C LEU A 217 -1.88 13.18 2.20
N SER A 218 -1.53 13.87 3.29
CA SER A 218 -1.37 15.33 3.29
C SER A 218 -0.22 15.78 2.40
N LEU A 219 0.89 15.03 2.35
CA LEU A 219 1.98 15.32 1.41
C LEU A 219 1.51 15.15 -0.03
N GLN A 220 0.86 14.03 -0.35
CA GLN A 220 0.30 13.78 -1.68
C GLN A 220 -0.72 14.84 -2.09
N ASP A 221 -1.60 15.29 -1.19
CA ASP A 221 -2.56 16.37 -1.45
C ASP A 221 -1.83 17.68 -1.79
N THR A 222 -0.78 18.06 -1.05
CA THR A 222 0.03 19.24 -1.39
C THR A 222 0.77 19.11 -2.72
N GLU A 223 1.22 17.91 -3.10
CA GLU A 223 1.84 17.64 -4.40
C GLU A 223 0.80 17.75 -5.54
N GLN A 224 -0.41 17.21 -5.37
CA GLN A 224 -1.49 17.35 -6.35
C GLN A 224 -1.94 18.81 -6.50
N VAL A 225 -2.09 19.55 -5.40
CA VAL A 225 -2.42 20.98 -5.42
C VAL A 225 -1.34 21.80 -6.14
N ALA A 226 -0.06 21.53 -5.87
CA ALA A 226 1.04 22.17 -6.59
C ALA A 226 1.02 21.85 -8.09
N ARG A 227 0.71 20.60 -8.46
CA ARG A 227 0.59 20.19 -9.87
C ARG A 227 -0.62 20.83 -10.56
N ILE A 228 -1.73 21.01 -9.86
CA ILE A 228 -2.90 21.75 -10.38
C ILE A 228 -2.52 23.21 -10.63
N GLN A 229 -1.84 23.88 -9.70
CA GLN A 229 -1.39 25.27 -9.86
C GLN A 229 -0.41 25.44 -11.05
N GLU A 230 0.49 24.48 -11.27
CA GLU A 230 1.37 24.45 -12.45
C GLU A 230 0.56 24.39 -13.76
N LEU A 231 -0.42 23.48 -13.83
CA LEU A 231 -1.29 23.32 -15.00
C LEU A 231 -2.22 24.51 -15.22
N GLU A 232 -2.73 25.13 -14.15
CA GLU A 232 -3.49 26.39 -14.22
C GLU A 232 -2.63 27.54 -14.78
N GLY A 233 -1.37 27.62 -14.37
CA GLY A 233 -0.38 28.56 -14.93
C GLY A 233 -0.10 28.32 -16.41
N ASP A 234 0.08 27.06 -16.82
CA ASP A 234 0.24 26.68 -18.23
C ASP A 234 -0.99 27.04 -19.07
N ILE A 235 -2.20 26.79 -18.55
CA ILE A 235 -3.47 27.15 -19.22
C ILE A 235 -3.59 28.68 -19.36
N GLN A 236 -3.24 29.46 -18.33
CA GLN A 236 -3.21 30.92 -18.40
C GLN A 236 -2.21 31.41 -19.46
N ALA A 237 -0.98 30.89 -19.44
CA ALA A 237 0.06 31.24 -20.41
C ALA A 237 -0.30 30.80 -21.85
N MET A 238 -1.05 29.72 -22.02
CA MET A 238 -1.64 29.33 -23.31
C MET A 238 -2.76 30.27 -23.73
N GLY A 239 -3.62 30.71 -22.81
CA GLY A 239 -4.68 31.69 -23.04
C GLY A 239 -4.12 33.05 -23.50
N GLU A 240 -3.08 33.55 -22.83
CA GLU A 240 -2.38 34.78 -23.24
C GLU A 240 -1.78 34.66 -24.64
N LYS A 241 -1.12 33.53 -24.95
CA LYS A 241 -0.59 33.27 -26.30
C LYS A 241 -1.70 33.16 -27.34
N MET A 242 -2.84 32.54 -27.01
CA MET A 242 -3.99 32.45 -27.91
C MET A 242 -4.54 33.84 -28.21
N LEU A 243 -4.73 34.69 -27.19
CA LEU A 243 -5.18 36.07 -27.34
C LEU A 243 -4.19 36.90 -28.17
N GLN A 244 -2.88 36.75 -27.94
CA GLN A 244 -1.85 37.37 -28.78
C GLN A 244 -2.02 36.99 -30.26
N ARG A 245 -2.19 35.70 -30.56
CA ARG A 245 -2.41 35.23 -31.95
C ARG A 245 -3.75 35.68 -32.54
N GLU A 246 -4.79 35.84 -31.72
CA GLU A 246 -6.06 36.40 -32.16
C GLU A 246 -5.90 37.89 -32.54
N THR A 247 -5.21 38.69 -31.71
CA THR A 247 -4.91 40.10 -32.09
C THR A 247 -3.96 40.21 -33.29
N GLU A 248 -3.04 39.27 -33.50
CA GLU A 248 -2.23 39.19 -34.72
C GLU A 248 -3.10 38.86 -35.94
N LEU A 249 -4.03 37.92 -35.80
CA LEU A 249 -4.98 37.55 -36.86
C LEU A 249 -5.87 38.74 -37.26
N ASP A 250 -6.38 39.52 -36.30
CA ASP A 250 -7.18 40.71 -36.60
C ASP A 250 -6.33 41.81 -37.26
N ARG A 251 -5.08 42.05 -36.84
CA ARG A 251 -4.16 42.95 -37.55
C ARG A 251 -3.95 42.50 -39.00
N VAL A 252 -3.70 41.21 -39.23
CA VAL A 252 -3.54 40.65 -40.58
C VAL A 252 -4.83 40.83 -41.39
N LYS A 253 -5.99 40.52 -40.81
CA LYS A 253 -7.32 40.69 -41.42
C LYS A 253 -7.59 42.13 -41.81
N ASP A 254 -7.16 43.11 -41.01
CA ASP A 254 -7.27 44.53 -41.35
C ASP A 254 -6.30 44.96 -42.45
N THR A 255 -5.06 44.44 -42.47
CA THR A 255 -4.17 44.67 -43.62
C THR A 255 -4.73 44.06 -44.92
N VAL A 256 -5.36 42.87 -44.85
CA VAL A 256 -6.04 42.25 -46.00
C VAL A 256 -7.21 43.11 -46.46
N LYS A 257 -8.07 43.61 -45.56
CA LYS A 257 -9.13 44.56 -45.92
C LYS A 257 -8.57 45.83 -46.58
N SER A 258 -7.40 46.32 -46.15
CA SER A 258 -6.76 47.49 -46.77
C SER A 258 -6.30 47.19 -48.19
N LEU A 259 -5.58 46.09 -48.39
CA LEU A 259 -5.08 45.65 -49.70
C LEU A 259 -6.22 45.32 -50.68
N VAL A 260 -7.34 44.77 -50.21
CA VAL A 260 -8.54 44.55 -51.05
C VAL A 260 -9.10 45.89 -51.55
N ARG A 261 -9.23 46.92 -50.71
CA ARG A 261 -9.69 48.25 -51.14
C ARG A 261 -8.71 48.91 -52.12
N GLU A 262 -7.41 48.73 -51.92
CA GLU A 262 -6.38 49.20 -52.85
C GLU A 262 -6.47 48.48 -54.20
N GLN A 263 -6.68 47.16 -54.20
CA GLN A 263 -6.93 46.36 -55.40
C GLN A 263 -8.20 46.81 -56.14
N GLU A 264 -9.30 47.06 -55.41
CA GLU A 264 -10.56 47.59 -55.96
C GLU A 264 -10.35 48.98 -56.59
N HIS A 265 -9.56 49.85 -55.95
CA HIS A 265 -9.23 51.18 -56.46
C HIS A 265 -8.38 51.12 -57.74
N ILE A 266 -7.31 50.30 -57.76
CA ILE A 266 -6.49 50.10 -58.97
C ILE A 266 -7.30 49.47 -60.10
N HIS A 267 -8.22 48.54 -59.78
CA HIS A 267 -9.12 47.95 -60.78
C HIS A 267 -10.15 48.94 -61.32
N HIS A 268 -10.57 49.93 -60.52
CA HIS A 268 -11.40 51.03 -60.97
C HIS A 268 -10.63 51.96 -61.93
N GLN A 269 -9.43 52.42 -61.53
CA GLN A 269 -8.55 53.21 -62.38
C GLN A 269 -8.27 52.52 -63.73
N LEU A 270 -7.98 51.21 -63.72
CA LEU A 270 -7.73 50.45 -64.94
C LEU A 270 -8.95 50.39 -65.87
N LYS A 271 -10.17 50.38 -65.32
CA LYS A 271 -11.41 50.47 -66.12
C LYS A 271 -11.62 51.85 -66.72
N GLU A 272 -11.32 52.92 -65.97
CA GLU A 272 -11.40 54.29 -66.45
C GLU A 272 -10.39 54.51 -67.60
N GLU A 273 -9.12 54.17 -67.41
CA GLU A 273 -8.07 54.21 -68.43
C GLU A 273 -8.42 53.38 -69.67
N ASN A 274 -9.04 52.20 -69.51
CA ASN A 274 -9.47 51.41 -70.66
C ASN A 274 -10.68 52.04 -71.39
N ALA A 275 -11.62 52.66 -70.67
CA ALA A 275 -12.72 53.41 -71.28
C ALA A 275 -12.23 54.68 -72.02
N GLU A 276 -11.23 55.38 -71.47
CA GLU A 276 -10.56 56.47 -72.16
C GLU A 276 -9.85 55.98 -73.43
N LYS A 277 -9.08 54.89 -73.34
CA LYS A 277 -8.43 54.25 -74.49
C LYS A 277 -9.43 53.85 -75.58
N GLU A 278 -10.57 53.28 -75.22
CA GLU A 278 -11.66 52.97 -76.17
C GLU A 278 -12.20 54.27 -76.81
N GLN A 279 -12.40 55.34 -76.04
CA GLN A 279 -12.80 56.64 -76.57
C GLN A 279 -11.76 57.23 -77.54
N TYR A 280 -10.46 57.15 -77.22
CA TYR A 280 -9.37 57.56 -78.12
C TYR A 280 -9.31 56.70 -79.38
N GLN A 281 -9.58 55.40 -79.28
CA GLN A 281 -9.64 54.49 -80.44
C GLN A 281 -10.80 54.86 -81.37
N VAL A 282 -11.97 55.19 -80.84
CA VAL A 282 -13.11 55.69 -81.63
C VAL A 282 -12.81 57.04 -82.29
N LYS A 283 -12.21 58.00 -81.55
CA LYS A 283 -11.76 59.29 -82.10
C LYS A 283 -10.76 59.10 -83.25
N LEU A 284 -9.81 58.18 -83.10
CA LEU A 284 -8.83 57.84 -84.14
C LEU A 284 -9.48 57.18 -85.36
N GLN A 285 -10.50 56.32 -85.19
CA GLN A 285 -11.26 55.76 -86.30
C GLN A 285 -12.05 56.84 -87.05
N ALA A 286 -12.71 57.75 -86.34
CA ALA A 286 -13.43 58.88 -86.94
C ALA A 286 -12.50 59.78 -87.78
N SER A 287 -11.34 60.15 -87.23
CA SER A 287 -10.33 60.94 -87.96
C SER A 287 -9.74 60.21 -89.18
N LYS A 288 -9.59 58.88 -89.12
CA LYS A 288 -9.20 58.05 -90.27
C LYS A 288 -10.29 58.03 -91.35
N GLU A 289 -11.56 57.98 -90.98
CA GLU A 289 -12.69 58.05 -91.91
C GLU A 289 -12.80 59.42 -92.58
N GLU A 290 -12.67 60.49 -91.80
CA GLU A 290 -12.60 61.87 -92.31
C GLU A 290 -11.42 62.05 -93.28
N THR A 291 -10.23 61.54 -92.94
CA THR A 291 -9.06 61.54 -93.83
C THR A 291 -9.33 60.77 -95.13
N ARG A 292 -10.07 59.66 -95.07
CA ARG A 292 -10.48 58.88 -96.26
C ARG A 292 -11.49 59.66 -97.12
N SER A 293 -12.46 60.35 -96.50
CA SER A 293 -13.38 61.24 -97.20
C SER A 293 -12.63 62.36 -97.90
N LEU A 294 -11.77 63.09 -97.18
CA LEU A 294 -10.95 64.16 -97.74
C LEU A 294 -10.02 63.67 -98.86
N ALA A 295 -9.49 62.44 -98.76
CA ALA A 295 -8.70 61.84 -99.84
C ALA A 295 -9.55 61.52 -101.08
N SER A 296 -10.80 61.08 -100.90
CA SER A 296 -11.78 60.90 -101.97
C SER A 296 -12.15 62.24 -102.63
N ASP A 297 -12.45 63.26 -101.83
CA ASP A 297 -12.79 64.62 -102.30
C ASP A 297 -11.61 65.25 -103.05
N LEU A 298 -10.38 65.03 -102.58
CA LEU A 298 -9.16 65.49 -103.24
C LEU A 298 -8.89 64.72 -104.53
N GLN A 299 -9.24 63.44 -104.62
CA GLN A 299 -9.19 62.66 -105.85
C GLN A 299 -10.24 63.13 -106.86
N GLU A 300 -11.45 63.48 -106.41
CA GLU A 300 -12.49 64.09 -107.25
C GLU A 300 -12.12 65.52 -107.70
N ALA A 301 -11.46 66.30 -106.83
CA ALA A 301 -10.88 67.59 -107.21
C ALA A 301 -9.76 67.42 -108.24
N LYS A 302 -8.94 66.36 -108.14
CA LYS A 302 -7.93 66.00 -109.15
C LYS A 302 -8.53 65.59 -110.49
N THR A 303 -9.61 64.81 -110.53
CA THR A 303 -10.28 64.47 -111.81
C THR A 303 -10.89 65.70 -112.46
N ARG A 304 -11.62 66.53 -111.70
CA ARG A 304 -12.11 67.85 -112.17
C ARG A 304 -10.98 68.77 -112.62
N HIS A 305 -9.81 68.73 -111.98
CA HIS A 305 -8.63 69.46 -112.42
C HIS A 305 -8.04 68.87 -113.70
N GLY A 306 -8.02 67.54 -113.87
CA GLY A 306 -7.65 66.86 -115.10
C GLY A 306 -8.56 67.20 -116.29
N GLU A 307 -9.87 67.32 -116.04
CA GLU A 307 -10.84 67.83 -117.03
C GLU A 307 -10.54 69.28 -117.43
N LYS A 308 -10.23 70.15 -116.44
CA LYS A 308 -9.79 71.53 -116.70
C LYS A 308 -8.42 71.60 -117.40
N ILE A 309 -7.49 70.68 -117.12
CA ILE A 309 -6.23 70.54 -117.85
C ILE A 309 -6.51 70.10 -119.29
N SER A 310 -7.50 69.23 -119.51
CA SER A 310 -7.90 68.79 -120.85
C SER A 310 -8.52 69.94 -121.65
N GLN A 311 -9.34 70.79 -121.02
CA GLN A 311 -9.78 72.07 -121.59
C GLN A 311 -8.62 73.04 -121.83
N ALA A 312 -7.66 73.13 -120.91
CA ALA A 312 -6.46 73.95 -121.07
C ALA A 312 -5.56 73.44 -122.21
N LEU A 313 -5.49 72.13 -122.44
CA LEU A 313 -4.76 71.51 -123.55
C LEU A 313 -5.41 71.83 -124.91
N MET A 314 -6.75 71.83 -125.00
CA MET A 314 -7.46 72.32 -126.19
C MET A 314 -7.11 73.80 -126.48
N LEU A 315 -7.11 74.65 -125.45
CA LEU A 315 -6.66 76.05 -125.57
C LEU A 315 -5.15 76.15 -125.88
N GLN A 316 -4.34 75.18 -125.43
CA GLN A 316 -2.91 75.10 -125.69
C GLN A 316 -2.62 74.68 -127.13
N GLU A 317 -3.47 73.89 -127.78
CA GLU A 317 -3.41 73.60 -129.22
C GLU A 317 -3.67 74.85 -130.09
N ASP A 318 -4.61 75.69 -129.68
CA ASP A 318 -4.83 77.00 -130.31
C ASP A 318 -3.68 77.98 -130.04
N ILE A 319 -3.05 77.92 -128.86
CA ILE A 319 -1.82 78.65 -128.55
C ILE A 319 -0.61 78.09 -129.34
N GLN A 320 -0.53 76.78 -129.64
CA GLN A 320 0.55 76.19 -130.45
C GLN A 320 0.57 76.75 -131.88
N LYS A 321 -0.61 77.03 -132.48
CA LYS A 321 -0.74 77.72 -133.77
C LYS A 321 -0.18 79.15 -133.74
N LEU A 322 -0.14 79.79 -132.56
CA LEU A 322 0.47 81.11 -132.34
C LEU A 322 1.96 81.00 -131.96
N GLN A 323 2.37 79.96 -131.24
CA GLN A 323 3.75 79.73 -130.80
C GLN A 323 4.73 79.34 -131.92
N GLN A 324 4.25 78.79 -133.04
CA GLN A 324 5.09 78.60 -134.24
C GLN A 324 5.74 79.91 -134.75
N LYS A 325 5.23 81.09 -134.37
CA LYS A 325 5.80 82.40 -134.70
C LYS A 325 6.80 82.94 -133.65
N LEU A 326 6.91 82.31 -132.48
CA LEU A 326 7.79 82.75 -131.38
C LEU A 326 9.02 81.84 -131.19
N ALA A 327 9.00 80.62 -131.76
CA ALA A 327 10.05 79.61 -131.64
C ALA A 327 11.42 80.00 -132.26
N ALA A 328 11.54 81.14 -132.94
CA ALA A 328 12.78 81.62 -133.54
C ALA A 328 13.74 82.33 -132.56
N ALA A 329 13.28 82.75 -131.37
CA ALA A 329 14.02 83.71 -130.54
C ALA A 329 14.82 83.13 -129.34
N ASN A 330 14.23 82.24 -128.52
CA ASN A 330 14.68 82.06 -127.12
C ASN A 330 15.35 80.71 -126.78
N ARG A 331 16.21 80.19 -127.67
CA ARG A 331 16.81 78.84 -127.52
C ARG A 331 18.18 78.79 -126.79
N ARG A 332 18.54 79.76 -125.95
CA ARG A 332 19.94 79.88 -125.41
C ARG A 332 20.16 80.28 -123.94
N THR A 333 19.13 80.46 -123.09
CA THR A 333 19.33 81.04 -121.74
C THR A 333 19.05 80.13 -120.53
N ALA A 334 18.61 78.87 -120.72
CA ALA A 334 18.09 78.04 -119.61
C ALA A 334 18.93 76.79 -119.22
N GLN A 335 20.23 76.74 -119.55
CA GLN A 335 21.07 75.55 -119.28
C GLN A 335 22.10 75.70 -118.14
N MET A 336 22.29 76.89 -117.56
CA MET A 336 23.34 77.12 -116.55
C MET A 336 22.88 76.99 -115.09
N GLU A 337 21.60 77.21 -114.80
CA GLU A 337 21.08 77.28 -113.41
C GLU A 337 20.84 75.91 -112.76
N SER A 338 20.77 74.83 -113.56
CA SER A 338 20.39 73.48 -113.10
C SER A 338 21.45 72.76 -112.24
N LEU A 339 22.73 73.11 -112.37
CA LEU A 339 23.84 72.31 -111.83
C LEU A 339 24.37 72.77 -110.46
N CYS A 340 24.07 74.00 -110.03
CA CYS A 340 24.56 74.51 -108.74
C CYS A 340 23.73 74.03 -107.54
N GLU A 341 22.43 73.74 -107.73
CA GLU A 341 21.53 73.32 -106.64
C GLU A 341 21.77 71.85 -106.22
N GLN A 342 22.30 71.01 -107.11
CA GLN A 342 22.50 69.57 -106.89
C GLN A 342 23.67 69.25 -105.94
N LEU A 343 24.67 70.14 -105.83
CA LEU A 343 25.83 69.89 -104.95
C LEU A 343 25.49 70.14 -103.47
N ARG A 344 24.61 71.12 -103.18
CA ARG A 344 24.25 71.52 -101.82
C ARG A 344 23.39 70.46 -101.11
N THR A 345 22.42 69.87 -101.80
CA THR A 345 21.49 68.88 -101.21
C THR A 345 22.15 67.57 -100.81
N THR A 346 23.31 67.21 -101.39
CA THR A 346 24.01 65.96 -101.06
C THR A 346 24.86 66.06 -99.78
N GLN A 347 25.32 67.25 -99.40
CA GLN A 347 26.05 67.47 -98.14
C GLN A 347 25.12 67.48 -96.91
N ASP A 348 23.94 68.09 -97.01
CA ASP A 348 22.97 68.14 -95.91
C ASP A 348 22.44 66.73 -95.54
N VAL A 349 22.23 65.86 -96.54
CA VAL A 349 21.78 64.47 -96.34
C VAL A 349 22.85 63.61 -95.64
N LEU A 350 24.14 63.86 -95.91
CA LEU A 350 25.24 63.13 -95.27
C LEU A 350 25.31 63.45 -93.77
N ALA A 351 25.24 64.74 -93.40
CA ALA A 351 25.23 65.16 -92.00
C ALA A 351 24.06 64.57 -91.20
N ALA A 352 22.84 64.60 -91.78
CA ALA A 352 21.66 64.00 -91.16
C ALA A 352 21.80 62.48 -90.94
N SER A 353 22.45 61.76 -91.85
CA SER A 353 22.70 60.32 -91.69
C SER A 353 23.74 60.00 -90.60
N GLN A 354 24.77 60.82 -90.44
CA GLN A 354 25.78 60.66 -89.38
C GLN A 354 25.18 60.90 -87.99
N GLN A 355 24.33 61.94 -87.84
CA GLN A 355 23.62 62.19 -86.58
C GLN A 355 22.65 61.06 -86.22
N LYS A 356 21.99 60.45 -87.22
CA LYS A 356 21.13 59.27 -87.02
C LYS A 356 21.92 58.05 -86.52
N VAL A 357 23.14 57.83 -87.03
CA VAL A 357 24.01 56.72 -86.56
C VAL A 357 24.46 56.94 -85.11
N ALA A 358 24.72 58.18 -84.69
CA ALA A 358 25.06 58.48 -83.30
C ALA A 358 23.90 58.17 -82.34
N LEU A 359 22.68 58.63 -82.66
CA LEU A 359 21.48 58.37 -81.85
C LEU A 359 21.16 56.87 -81.76
N LEU A 360 21.26 56.12 -82.86
CA LEU A 360 21.11 54.65 -82.84
C LEU A 360 22.18 53.96 -81.96
N GLY A 361 23.38 54.53 -81.87
CA GLY A 361 24.45 54.06 -80.98
C GLY A 361 24.13 54.27 -79.50
N GLU A 362 23.56 55.43 -79.15
CA GLU A 362 23.09 55.74 -77.79
C GLU A 362 21.88 54.88 -77.39
N GLU A 363 20.93 54.69 -78.31
CA GLU A 363 19.80 53.77 -78.13
C GLU A 363 20.28 52.33 -77.87
N LEU A 364 21.19 51.80 -78.70
CA LEU A 364 21.79 50.48 -78.52
C LEU A 364 22.53 50.34 -77.18
N ALA A 365 23.27 51.36 -76.76
CA ALA A 365 23.95 51.38 -75.46
C ALA A 365 22.94 51.39 -74.29
N SER A 366 21.84 52.14 -74.41
CA SER A 366 20.77 52.16 -73.39
C SER A 366 20.07 50.80 -73.27
N VAL A 367 19.78 50.14 -74.40
CA VAL A 367 19.15 48.81 -74.46
C VAL A 367 20.08 47.74 -73.88
N ALA A 368 21.38 47.79 -74.17
CA ALA A 368 22.37 46.90 -73.57
C ALA A 368 22.43 47.09 -72.04
N SER A 369 22.43 48.35 -71.55
CA SER A 369 22.39 48.65 -70.13
C SER A 369 21.12 48.15 -69.43
N ILE A 370 19.96 48.24 -70.09
CA ILE A 370 18.69 47.69 -69.58
C ILE A 370 18.77 46.16 -69.49
N ARG A 371 19.24 45.48 -70.55
CA ARG A 371 19.43 44.03 -70.58
C ARG A 371 20.34 43.53 -69.45
N ASP A 372 21.45 44.23 -69.21
CA ASP A 372 22.42 43.78 -68.21
C ASP A 372 21.89 43.97 -66.77
N ARG A 373 21.04 45.00 -66.52
CA ARG A 373 20.25 45.09 -65.28
C ARG A 373 19.24 43.95 -65.16
N THR A 374 18.41 43.69 -66.18
CA THR A 374 17.37 42.65 -66.09
C THR A 374 17.96 41.25 -65.93
N ILE A 375 19.13 40.98 -66.51
CA ILE A 375 19.91 39.75 -66.23
C ILE A 375 20.34 39.69 -64.77
N SER A 376 20.90 40.78 -64.21
CA SER A 376 21.31 40.86 -62.79
C SER A 376 20.12 40.65 -61.83
N ASP A 377 18.99 41.32 -62.11
CA ASP A 377 17.77 41.21 -61.30
C ASP A 377 17.16 39.80 -61.38
N LEU A 378 17.19 39.16 -62.55
CA LEU A 378 16.81 37.75 -62.71
C LEU A 378 17.73 36.80 -61.93
N HIS A 379 19.04 37.05 -61.90
CA HIS A 379 19.98 36.27 -61.09
C HIS A 379 19.72 36.45 -59.59
N LYS A 380 19.46 37.68 -59.14
CA LYS A 380 19.09 37.98 -57.75
C LYS A 380 17.79 37.26 -57.35
N SER A 381 16.73 37.40 -58.16
CA SER A 381 15.44 36.73 -57.93
C SER A 381 15.58 35.20 -57.87
N ARG A 382 16.44 34.59 -58.71
CA ARG A 382 16.74 33.14 -58.65
C ARG A 382 17.42 32.72 -57.35
N LEU A 383 18.33 33.55 -56.81
CA LEU A 383 18.99 33.28 -55.53
C LEU A 383 18.01 33.41 -54.36
N GLU A 384 17.17 34.45 -54.36
CA GLU A 384 16.13 34.65 -53.35
C GLU A 384 15.10 33.50 -53.36
N ALA A 385 14.69 33.03 -54.55
CA ALA A 385 13.84 31.86 -54.70
C ALA A 385 14.50 30.56 -54.20
N ALA A 386 15.80 30.39 -54.41
CA ALA A 386 16.56 29.26 -53.88
C ALA A 386 16.65 29.30 -52.34
N GLU A 387 16.89 30.49 -51.75
CA GLU A 387 16.93 30.68 -50.30
C GLU A 387 15.57 30.39 -49.64
N VAL A 388 14.47 30.85 -50.25
CA VAL A 388 13.10 30.53 -49.79
C VAL A 388 12.81 29.04 -49.91
N ASN A 389 13.24 28.37 -50.98
CA ASN A 389 13.09 26.92 -51.13
C ASN A 389 13.88 26.13 -50.08
N ILE A 390 15.08 26.57 -49.71
CA ILE A 390 15.86 25.96 -48.60
C ILE A 390 15.11 26.14 -47.27
N LYS A 391 14.62 27.34 -46.96
CA LYS A 391 13.81 27.61 -45.76
C LYS A 391 12.53 26.76 -45.73
N LEU A 392 11.86 26.58 -46.87
CA LEU A 392 10.69 25.72 -46.99
C LEU A 392 11.03 24.24 -46.73
N ALA A 393 12.17 23.76 -47.26
CA ALA A 393 12.66 22.41 -47.01
C ALA A 393 12.97 22.19 -45.52
N ASP A 394 13.67 23.13 -44.88
CA ASP A 394 14.00 23.08 -43.44
C ASP A 394 12.73 23.03 -42.56
N MET A 395 11.74 23.88 -42.84
CA MET A 395 10.48 23.88 -42.09
C MET A 395 9.66 22.61 -42.34
N THR A 396 9.69 22.09 -43.58
CA THR A 396 9.08 20.80 -43.92
C THR A 396 9.74 19.65 -43.17
N LEU A 397 11.07 19.68 -43.03
CA LEU A 397 11.83 18.67 -42.31
C LEU A 397 11.52 18.72 -40.81
N LYS A 398 11.56 19.91 -40.18
CA LYS A 398 11.17 20.11 -38.77
C LYS A 398 9.74 19.67 -38.49
N TRP A 399 8.80 19.93 -39.41
CA TRP A 399 7.43 19.42 -39.29
C TRP A 399 7.35 17.89 -39.35
N LYS A 400 8.11 17.24 -40.26
CA LYS A 400 8.20 15.77 -40.32
C LYS A 400 8.84 15.18 -39.06
N GLU A 401 9.87 15.82 -38.52
CA GLU A 401 10.52 15.42 -37.27
C GLU A 401 9.57 15.55 -36.07
N GLY A 402 8.90 16.69 -35.90
CA GLY A 402 7.91 16.90 -34.84
C GLY A 402 6.73 15.93 -34.94
N LYS A 403 6.23 15.67 -36.15
CA LYS A 403 5.23 14.63 -36.40
C LYS A 403 5.76 13.23 -36.01
N GLY A 404 7.02 12.93 -36.33
CA GLY A 404 7.67 11.67 -35.95
C GLY A 404 7.90 11.52 -34.44
N GLN A 405 8.25 12.60 -33.75
CA GLN A 405 8.34 12.65 -32.28
C GLN A 405 6.98 12.40 -31.64
N TRP A 406 5.94 13.11 -32.09
CA TRP A 406 4.56 12.91 -31.62
C TRP A 406 4.06 11.47 -31.80
N TRP A 407 4.38 10.80 -32.93
CA TRP A 407 4.05 9.39 -33.10
C TRP A 407 4.79 8.46 -32.12
N LYS A 408 6.05 8.77 -31.77
CA LYS A 408 6.81 8.01 -30.76
C LYS A 408 6.24 8.24 -29.35
N GLU A 409 5.94 9.48 -28.99
CA GLU A 409 5.31 9.83 -27.72
C GLU A 409 3.93 9.18 -27.60
N LYS A 410 3.09 9.24 -28.64
CA LYS A 410 1.80 8.55 -28.70
C LYS A 410 1.95 7.04 -28.54
N ALA A 411 2.93 6.42 -29.18
CA ALA A 411 3.18 4.98 -29.02
C ALA A 411 3.64 4.63 -27.59
N MET A 412 4.52 5.45 -26.99
CA MET A 412 4.94 5.29 -25.59
C MET A 412 3.77 5.47 -24.62
N LEU A 413 2.91 6.47 -24.82
CA LEU A 413 1.73 6.69 -23.99
C LEU A 413 0.74 5.53 -24.09
N LEU A 414 0.50 4.98 -25.29
CA LEU A 414 -0.32 3.79 -25.47
C LEU A 414 0.29 2.57 -24.77
N GLN A 415 1.61 2.36 -24.87
CA GLN A 415 2.30 1.29 -24.17
C GLN A 415 2.21 1.43 -22.63
N ASN A 416 2.38 2.65 -22.11
CA ASN A 416 2.25 2.93 -20.68
C ASN A 416 0.81 2.69 -20.19
N VAL A 417 -0.20 3.15 -20.95
CA VAL A 417 -1.61 2.88 -20.64
C VAL A 417 -1.90 1.38 -20.62
N GLU A 418 -1.35 0.59 -21.55
CA GLU A 418 -1.52 -0.87 -21.53
C GLU A 418 -0.82 -1.51 -20.32
N ALA A 419 0.37 -1.04 -19.95
CA ALA A 419 1.07 -1.50 -18.75
C ALA A 419 0.32 -1.15 -17.45
N GLU A 420 -0.36 0.01 -17.39
CA GLU A 420 -1.24 0.34 -16.26
C GLU A 420 -2.52 -0.51 -16.24
N LYS A 421 -3.13 -0.82 -17.39
CA LYS A 421 -4.24 -1.80 -17.45
C LYS A 421 -3.80 -3.16 -16.92
N ASP A 422 -2.63 -3.66 -17.32
CA ASP A 422 -2.08 -4.93 -16.83
C ASP A 422 -1.86 -4.93 -15.31
N LYS A 423 -1.45 -3.80 -14.72
CA LYS A 423 -1.34 -3.64 -13.26
C LYS A 423 -2.71 -3.64 -12.60
N ILE A 424 -3.68 -2.88 -13.15
CA ILE A 424 -5.06 -2.84 -12.67
C ILE A 424 -5.67 -4.24 -12.70
N LEU A 425 -5.54 -5.00 -13.80
CA LEU A 425 -6.03 -6.37 -13.92
C LEU A 425 -5.43 -7.31 -12.86
N LYS A 426 -4.12 -7.20 -12.57
CA LYS A 426 -3.46 -7.97 -11.51
C LYS A 426 -3.99 -7.61 -10.13
N LEU A 427 -4.19 -6.31 -9.85
CA LEU A 427 -4.77 -5.85 -8.58
C LEU A 427 -6.24 -6.30 -8.43
N SER A 428 -7.05 -6.21 -9.49
CA SER A 428 -8.44 -6.70 -9.49
C SER A 428 -8.52 -8.21 -9.25
N ALA A 429 -7.61 -9.00 -9.83
CA ALA A 429 -7.53 -10.44 -9.58
C ALA A 429 -7.16 -10.76 -8.11
N GLU A 430 -6.23 -10.00 -7.51
CA GLU A 430 -5.84 -10.16 -6.11
C GLU A 430 -6.94 -9.71 -5.14
N VAL A 431 -7.67 -8.63 -5.44
CA VAL A 431 -8.86 -8.21 -4.70
C VAL A 431 -9.92 -9.31 -4.72
N LEU A 432 -10.25 -9.85 -5.91
CA LEU A 432 -11.23 -10.94 -6.03
C LEU A 432 -10.79 -12.20 -5.27
N ARG A 433 -9.49 -12.51 -5.25
CA ARG A 433 -8.93 -13.61 -4.45
C ARG A 433 -9.13 -13.38 -2.95
N LEU A 434 -8.84 -12.17 -2.46
CA LEU A 434 -9.02 -11.79 -1.06
C LEU A 434 -10.50 -11.75 -0.65
N GLU A 435 -11.40 -11.30 -1.53
CA GLU A 435 -12.85 -11.32 -1.31
C GLU A 435 -13.39 -12.76 -1.17
N ASN A 436 -12.94 -13.68 -2.04
CA ASN A 436 -13.30 -15.09 -1.93
C ASN A 436 -12.80 -15.70 -0.61
N SER A 437 -11.52 -15.51 -0.24
CA SER A 437 -11.00 -16.00 1.04
C SER A 437 -11.73 -15.39 2.24
N LEU A 438 -12.10 -14.10 2.20
CA LEU A 438 -12.90 -13.47 3.24
C LEU A 438 -14.32 -14.06 3.32
N GLN A 439 -14.90 -14.46 2.19
CA GLN A 439 -16.21 -15.12 2.14
C GLN A 439 -16.15 -16.57 2.65
N GLU A 440 -15.06 -17.29 2.37
CA GLU A 440 -14.76 -18.61 2.95
C GLU A 440 -14.62 -18.53 4.48
N GLU A 441 -13.83 -17.58 5.00
CA GLU A 441 -13.69 -17.35 6.45
C GLU A 441 -15.01 -16.94 7.12
N ARG A 442 -15.84 -16.14 6.44
CA ARG A 442 -17.21 -15.81 6.92
C ARG A 442 -18.10 -17.04 6.97
N ALA A 443 -18.02 -17.93 5.98
CA ALA A 443 -18.78 -19.18 5.97
C ALA A 443 -18.31 -20.13 7.08
N GLN A 444 -17.00 -20.29 7.28
CA GLN A 444 -16.43 -21.05 8.40
C GLN A 444 -16.89 -20.48 9.76
N CYS A 445 -16.86 -19.17 9.93
CA CYS A 445 -17.37 -18.51 11.15
C CYS A 445 -18.88 -18.71 11.37
N GLN A 446 -19.68 -18.88 10.31
CA GLN A 446 -21.10 -19.21 10.43
C GLN A 446 -21.30 -20.67 10.85
N VAL A 447 -20.57 -21.61 10.26
CA VAL A 447 -20.59 -23.03 10.65
C VAL A 447 -20.20 -23.20 12.12
N LEU A 448 -19.07 -22.64 12.54
CA LEU A 448 -18.61 -22.71 13.94
C LEU A 448 -19.61 -22.09 14.94
N ARG A 449 -20.39 -21.07 14.52
CA ARG A 449 -21.48 -20.51 15.34
C ARG A 449 -22.68 -21.44 15.43
N MET A 450 -23.00 -22.17 14.36
CA MET A 450 -24.06 -23.18 14.37
C MET A 450 -23.66 -24.37 15.24
N ASP A 451 -22.43 -24.87 15.10
CA ASP A 451 -21.89 -25.96 15.92
C ASP A 451 -21.90 -25.57 17.41
N LEU A 452 -21.45 -24.36 17.75
CA LEU A 452 -21.47 -23.86 19.13
C LEU A 452 -22.90 -23.62 19.66
N ALA A 453 -23.87 -23.30 18.81
CA ALA A 453 -25.28 -23.25 19.22
C ALA A 453 -25.82 -24.67 19.49
N GLN A 454 -25.55 -25.62 18.59
CA GLN A 454 -25.94 -27.02 18.73
C GLN A 454 -25.35 -27.67 19.99
N GLU A 455 -24.07 -27.41 20.29
CA GLU A 455 -23.43 -27.86 21.54
C GLU A 455 -24.09 -27.24 22.77
N ARG A 456 -24.47 -25.96 22.73
CA ARG A 456 -25.19 -25.33 23.85
C ARG A 456 -26.57 -25.92 24.07
N ASP A 457 -27.29 -26.23 23.00
CA ASP A 457 -28.60 -26.89 23.07
C ASP A 457 -28.47 -28.34 23.56
N ALA A 458 -27.47 -29.09 23.10
CA ALA A 458 -27.17 -30.44 23.59
C ALA A 458 -26.81 -30.45 25.09
N ASN A 459 -25.95 -29.52 25.54
CA ASN A 459 -25.64 -29.34 26.95
C ASN A 459 -26.89 -28.96 27.78
N LEU A 460 -27.78 -28.12 27.25
CA LEU A 460 -29.04 -27.76 27.92
C LEU A 460 -29.96 -28.97 28.08
N VAL A 461 -30.08 -29.82 27.04
CA VAL A 461 -30.83 -31.08 27.11
C VAL A 461 -30.23 -32.00 28.17
N GLN A 462 -28.91 -32.24 28.14
CA GLN A 462 -28.22 -33.11 29.11
C GLN A 462 -28.37 -32.61 30.55
N VAL A 463 -28.29 -31.29 30.80
CA VAL A 463 -28.56 -30.70 32.12
C VAL A 463 -30.02 -30.92 32.54
N SER A 464 -30.97 -30.85 31.61
CA SER A 464 -32.39 -31.12 31.89
C SER A 464 -32.66 -32.59 32.23
N GLU A 465 -31.95 -33.53 31.58
CA GLU A 465 -31.99 -34.97 31.83
C GLU A 465 -31.36 -35.32 33.18
N ASN A 466 -30.15 -34.83 33.46
CA ASN A 466 -29.51 -34.97 34.77
C ASN A 466 -30.42 -34.44 35.91
N ARG A 467 -31.12 -33.32 35.67
CA ARG A 467 -32.11 -32.75 36.62
C ARG A 467 -33.40 -33.58 36.71
N ARG A 468 -33.76 -34.36 35.69
CA ARG A 468 -34.86 -35.35 35.74
C ARG A 468 -34.43 -36.56 36.56
N GLU A 469 -33.29 -37.15 36.25
CA GLU A 469 -32.74 -38.32 36.96
C GLU A 469 -32.49 -38.02 38.44
N LEU A 470 -31.95 -36.84 38.76
CA LEU A 470 -31.78 -36.42 40.15
C LEU A 470 -33.11 -36.25 40.92
N ARG A 471 -34.22 -35.95 40.24
CA ARG A 471 -35.56 -35.95 40.86
C ARG A 471 -36.09 -37.37 41.06
N GLU A 472 -35.90 -38.24 40.08
CA GLU A 472 -36.29 -39.65 40.14
C GLU A 472 -35.53 -40.39 41.26
N LEU A 473 -34.21 -40.20 41.35
CA LEU A 473 -33.38 -40.76 42.43
C LEU A 473 -33.77 -40.25 43.82
N ARG A 474 -34.12 -38.96 43.97
CA ARG A 474 -34.66 -38.43 45.24
C ARG A 474 -36.02 -39.04 45.60
N ALA A 475 -36.90 -39.23 44.62
CA ALA A 475 -38.19 -39.86 44.84
C ALA A 475 -38.02 -41.33 45.25
N ALA A 476 -37.13 -42.07 44.57
CA ALA A 476 -36.78 -43.45 44.92
C ALA A 476 -36.19 -43.55 46.34
N LEU A 477 -35.29 -42.62 46.72
CA LEU A 477 -34.74 -42.55 48.08
C LEU A 477 -35.83 -42.31 49.13
N GLN A 478 -36.80 -41.42 48.87
CA GLN A 478 -37.94 -41.18 49.76
C GLN A 478 -38.86 -42.40 49.89
N VAL A 479 -39.06 -43.17 48.81
CA VAL A 479 -39.81 -44.43 48.86
C VAL A 479 -39.06 -45.46 49.70
N GLY A 480 -37.77 -45.68 49.44
CA GLY A 480 -36.95 -46.62 50.23
C GLY A 480 -36.81 -46.22 51.71
N GLN A 481 -36.85 -44.93 52.03
CA GLN A 481 -36.95 -44.45 53.43
C GLN A 481 -38.27 -44.86 54.08
N LYS A 482 -39.42 -44.68 53.40
CA LYS A 482 -40.73 -45.11 53.90
C LYS A 482 -40.85 -46.63 54.02
N GLU A 483 -40.32 -47.38 53.06
CA GLU A 483 -40.26 -48.84 53.13
C GLU A 483 -39.41 -49.31 54.32
N LYS A 484 -38.28 -48.65 54.59
CA LYS A 484 -37.45 -48.91 55.78
C LYS A 484 -38.19 -48.59 57.08
N GLU A 485 -38.91 -47.47 57.15
CA GLU A 485 -39.75 -47.10 58.30
C GLU A 485 -40.87 -48.11 58.53
N GLN A 486 -41.54 -48.55 57.45
CA GLN A 486 -42.56 -49.59 57.49
C GLN A 486 -41.98 -50.92 58.01
N LEU A 487 -40.87 -51.40 57.45
CA LEU A 487 -40.18 -52.61 57.92
C LEU A 487 -39.71 -52.50 59.38
N GLN A 488 -39.37 -51.29 59.85
CA GLN A 488 -39.08 -51.05 61.28
C GLN A 488 -40.33 -51.15 62.15
N SER A 489 -41.50 -50.65 61.70
CA SER A 489 -42.77 -50.85 62.41
C SER A 489 -43.21 -52.32 62.43
N GLU A 490 -43.15 -53.03 61.30
CA GLU A 490 -43.46 -54.46 61.20
C GLU A 490 -42.53 -55.30 62.11
N LYS A 491 -41.22 -54.98 62.12
CA LYS A 491 -40.27 -55.58 63.08
C LYS A 491 -40.67 -55.33 64.53
N GLN A 492 -41.12 -54.12 64.87
CA GLN A 492 -41.52 -53.79 66.24
C GLN A 492 -42.82 -54.50 66.63
N GLU A 493 -43.78 -54.62 65.73
CA GLU A 493 -45.01 -55.41 65.93
C GLU A 493 -44.69 -56.89 66.11
N LEU A 494 -43.79 -57.46 65.31
CA LEU A 494 -43.29 -58.83 65.47
C LEU A 494 -42.60 -59.02 66.82
N LEU A 495 -41.79 -58.07 67.30
CA LEU A 495 -41.17 -58.11 68.63
C LEU A 495 -42.18 -58.01 69.79
N VAL A 496 -43.34 -57.38 69.58
CA VAL A 496 -44.44 -57.38 70.55
C VAL A 496 -45.23 -58.69 70.49
N TYR A 497 -45.42 -59.25 69.29
CA TYR A 497 -46.07 -60.55 69.10
C TYR A 497 -45.25 -61.70 69.69
N ILE A 498 -43.93 -61.71 69.46
CA ILE A 498 -42.99 -62.65 70.08
C ILE A 498 -43.10 -62.58 71.60
N ARG A 499 -43.02 -61.39 72.21
CA ARG A 499 -43.20 -61.22 73.67
C ARG A 499 -44.55 -61.72 74.19
N ARG A 500 -45.64 -61.52 73.45
CA ARG A 500 -46.96 -62.09 73.81
C ARG A 500 -47.02 -63.61 73.65
N LEU A 501 -46.23 -64.20 72.74
CA LEU A 501 -46.10 -65.66 72.63
C LEU A 501 -45.23 -66.21 73.75
N GLU A 502 -44.13 -65.54 74.11
CA GLU A 502 -43.28 -65.85 75.25
C GLU A 502 -44.11 -65.83 76.54
N GLU A 503 -44.85 -64.75 76.84
CA GLU A 503 -45.76 -64.68 78.00
C GLU A 503 -46.84 -65.78 78.02
N ARG A 504 -47.29 -66.25 76.85
CA ARG A 504 -48.27 -67.34 76.74
C ARG A 504 -47.62 -68.72 76.93
N LEU A 505 -46.39 -68.89 76.47
CA LEU A 505 -45.61 -70.11 76.68
C LEU A 505 -45.16 -70.21 78.14
N GLU A 506 -44.79 -69.10 78.78
CA GLU A 506 -44.52 -69.00 80.22
C GLU A 506 -45.76 -69.44 81.01
N LYS A 507 -46.95 -68.88 80.73
CA LYS A 507 -48.20 -69.28 81.40
C LYS A 507 -48.57 -70.75 81.18
N VAL A 508 -48.38 -71.28 79.98
CA VAL A 508 -48.63 -72.72 79.70
C VAL A 508 -47.55 -73.62 80.33
N ALA A 509 -46.34 -73.11 80.54
CA ALA A 509 -45.32 -73.77 81.34
C ALA A 509 -45.71 -73.75 82.83
N ASP A 510 -46.09 -72.60 83.40
CA ASP A 510 -46.56 -72.46 84.78
C ASP A 510 -47.77 -73.37 85.08
N GLU A 511 -48.73 -73.45 84.16
CA GLU A 511 -49.88 -74.35 84.25
C GLU A 511 -49.43 -75.83 84.25
N LYS A 512 -48.45 -76.21 83.42
CA LYS A 512 -47.89 -77.58 83.39
C LYS A 512 -47.01 -77.92 84.60
N TRP A 513 -46.22 -76.97 85.10
CA TRP A 513 -45.39 -77.14 86.30
C TRP A 513 -46.24 -77.15 87.58
N SER A 514 -47.46 -76.58 87.54
CA SER A 514 -48.43 -76.64 88.64
C SER A 514 -49.21 -77.96 88.71
N GLU A 515 -49.28 -78.74 87.63
CA GLU A 515 -50.10 -79.97 87.53
C GLU A 515 -49.27 -81.24 87.22
N SER A 516 -47.95 -81.23 87.49
CA SER A 516 -47.09 -82.41 87.29
C SER A 516 -45.89 -82.48 88.26
N VAL A 517 -46.20 -82.50 89.57
CA VAL A 517 -45.37 -83.22 90.54
C VAL A 517 -46.12 -84.49 90.92
N LEU A 518 -45.70 -85.64 90.36
CA LEU A 518 -45.65 -86.99 90.94
C LEU A 518 -45.69 -88.10 89.85
N ILE A 519 -44.85 -89.12 90.08
CA ILE A 519 -44.79 -90.47 89.47
C ILE A 519 -43.95 -90.64 88.18
N ASP A 520 -43.04 -91.60 88.28
CA ASP A 520 -42.02 -92.02 87.31
C ASP A 520 -42.45 -93.17 86.36
N GLU A 521 -41.51 -93.61 85.52
CA GLU A 521 -41.29 -94.96 84.97
C GLU A 521 -41.99 -95.47 83.67
N GLU A 522 -41.13 -95.65 82.65
CA GLU A 522 -40.94 -96.80 81.74
C GLU A 522 -41.70 -97.06 80.39
N GLU A 523 -40.84 -97.49 79.43
CA GLU A 523 -41.00 -98.30 78.19
C GLU A 523 -41.75 -97.87 76.88
N ARG A 524 -40.95 -97.82 75.79
CA ARG A 524 -41.14 -98.24 74.35
C ARG A 524 -42.48 -97.96 73.61
N ALA A 525 -42.54 -97.47 72.37
CA ALA A 525 -41.85 -97.94 71.15
C ALA A 525 -42.12 -97.05 69.89
N LEU A 526 -41.21 -97.11 68.89
CA LEU A 526 -41.38 -96.95 67.40
C LEU A 526 -42.38 -95.90 66.85
N ASP A 527 -42.01 -94.88 66.06
CA ASP A 527 -41.47 -94.98 64.68
C ASP A 527 -40.79 -93.68 64.16
N THR A 528 -39.99 -93.81 63.09
CA THR A 528 -39.17 -92.77 62.38
C THR A 528 -39.78 -92.35 61.00
N PRO A 529 -39.21 -91.42 60.15
CA PRO A 529 -37.92 -90.69 60.21
C PRO A 529 -37.88 -89.17 59.80
N GLY A 530 -36.79 -88.48 60.20
CA GLY A 530 -36.04 -87.51 59.37
C GLY A 530 -36.44 -86.01 59.39
N SER A 531 -35.53 -85.04 59.19
CA SER A 531 -34.05 -85.12 59.04
C SER A 531 -33.39 -83.71 59.11
N LEU A 532 -32.41 -83.51 60.02
CA LEU A 532 -31.33 -82.48 60.04
C LEU A 532 -31.75 -80.97 60.04
N GLY A 533 -31.17 -80.04 60.82
CA GLY A 533 -29.83 -79.95 61.44
C GLY A 533 -28.82 -79.28 60.48
N SER A 534 -27.95 -78.31 60.83
CA SER A 534 -27.60 -77.71 62.12
C SER A 534 -26.89 -76.35 61.93
N SER A 535 -27.26 -75.39 62.78
CA SER A 535 -26.46 -74.42 63.55
C SER A 535 -24.91 -74.28 63.39
N LEU A 536 -24.44 -73.00 63.44
CA LEU A 536 -23.19 -72.47 64.08
C LEU A 536 -21.82 -72.84 63.44
N SER A 537 -20.69 -72.11 63.59
CA SER A 537 -20.31 -70.72 64.01
C SER A 537 -18.86 -70.41 63.53
N ASP A 538 -18.39 -69.18 63.75
CA ASP A 538 -16.98 -68.69 63.84
C ASP A 538 -16.14 -68.34 62.57
N SER A 539 -15.77 -67.04 62.51
CA SER A 539 -14.44 -66.38 62.35
C SER A 539 -13.27 -67.07 61.60
N GLU A 540 -12.30 -66.40 60.94
CA GLU A 540 -11.72 -65.03 60.97
C GLU A 540 -11.38 -64.58 59.50
N ASP A 541 -11.55 -63.29 59.11
CA ASP A 541 -10.52 -62.22 58.90
C ASP A 541 -9.70 -62.29 57.57
N GLU A 542 -9.01 -61.18 57.24
CA GLU A 542 -8.22 -60.82 56.04
C GLU A 542 -8.94 -60.14 54.84
N CYS A 543 -8.38 -58.99 54.46
CA CYS A 543 -8.61 -58.19 53.24
C CYS A 543 -7.22 -57.85 52.63
N PRO A 544 -7.10 -57.17 51.47
CA PRO A 544 -7.67 -57.45 50.14
C PRO A 544 -6.57 -57.46 49.03
N GLU A 545 -6.84 -57.95 47.80
CA GLU A 545 -6.35 -57.34 46.52
C GLU A 545 -6.65 -58.14 45.22
N ASP A 546 -6.97 -57.36 44.17
CA ASP A 546 -6.69 -57.45 42.73
C ASP A 546 -7.00 -58.65 41.77
N MET A 547 -7.54 -58.24 40.61
CA MET A 547 -7.42 -58.82 39.24
C MET A 547 -7.81 -60.29 38.94
N ARG A 548 -9.02 -60.47 38.34
CA ARG A 548 -9.19 -60.63 36.86
C ARG A 548 -10.66 -60.78 36.40
N LEU A 549 -10.99 -60.11 35.30
CA LEU A 549 -12.16 -60.32 34.42
C LEU A 549 -12.06 -61.71 33.71
N PRO A 550 -13.17 -62.36 33.23
CA PRO A 550 -13.88 -61.87 32.03
C PRO A 550 -15.39 -62.16 31.85
N ALA A 551 -16.01 -61.21 31.12
CA ALA A 551 -17.02 -61.38 30.06
C ALA A 551 -18.41 -61.99 30.36
N GLN A 552 -19.45 -61.16 30.17
CA GLN A 552 -20.42 -61.39 29.09
C GLN A 552 -21.12 -60.08 28.63
N LEU A 553 -20.62 -59.51 27.54
CA LEU A 553 -21.35 -58.60 26.65
C LEU A 553 -20.96 -58.97 25.21
N SER A 554 -21.95 -59.12 24.33
CA SER A 554 -21.81 -59.38 22.90
C SER A 554 -22.85 -58.51 22.21
N SER A 555 -22.55 -57.54 21.33
CA SER A 555 -21.62 -57.53 20.18
C SER A 555 -22.08 -58.43 19.04
N TYR A 556 -22.44 -57.80 17.92
CA TYR A 556 -22.51 -58.39 16.58
C TYR A 556 -21.73 -57.45 15.65
N SER A 557 -21.11 -57.99 14.59
CA SER A 557 -20.13 -57.28 13.75
C SER A 557 -20.30 -57.63 12.27
N LEU A 558 -19.33 -57.20 11.43
CA LEU A 558 -19.15 -57.37 9.96
C LEU A 558 -19.79 -56.24 9.10
N CYS A 559 -19.12 -55.61 8.11
CA CYS A 559 -17.75 -55.78 7.59
C CYS A 559 -17.15 -54.56 6.82
N ASP A 560 -15.81 -54.58 6.70
CA ASP A 560 -14.80 -53.85 5.89
C ASP A 560 -15.18 -53.07 4.58
N THR A 561 -14.41 -52.07 4.08
CA THR A 561 -12.94 -52.12 3.77
C THR A 561 -12.24 -50.76 3.52
N ARG A 562 -10.92 -50.67 3.84
CA ARG A 562 -9.82 -49.72 3.39
C ARG A 562 -9.90 -48.23 3.84
N ALA A 563 -8.98 -47.68 4.65
CA ALA A 563 -7.53 -47.38 4.48
C ALA A 563 -7.25 -46.08 3.67
N LEU A 564 -6.34 -45.15 4.04
CA LEU A 564 -5.20 -45.17 4.98
C LEU A 564 -4.92 -43.77 5.63
N THR A 565 -4.08 -43.72 6.67
CA THR A 565 -3.73 -42.56 7.51
C THR A 565 -2.38 -41.89 7.15
N THR A 566 -2.18 -40.59 7.48
CA THR A 566 -0.95 -40.09 8.17
C THR A 566 -1.09 -38.66 8.75
N LYS A 567 -0.37 -38.36 9.84
CA LYS A 567 -0.03 -37.01 10.35
C LYS A 567 1.51 -36.83 10.37
N PRO A 568 2.06 -35.61 10.46
CA PRO A 568 3.46 -35.30 10.11
C PRO A 568 4.42 -35.19 11.32
N PRO A 569 5.73 -35.13 11.05
CA PRO A 569 6.68 -34.34 11.85
C PRO A 569 7.58 -33.39 11.00
N CYS A 570 8.30 -32.48 11.65
CA CYS A 570 9.10 -31.42 11.02
C CYS A 570 10.64 -31.60 11.18
N ALA A 571 11.37 -30.84 10.34
CA ALA A 571 12.75 -30.35 10.49
C ALA A 571 13.95 -31.32 10.42
N HIS A 572 14.83 -31.13 9.42
CA HIS A 572 16.16 -30.48 9.53
C HIS A 572 16.84 -30.47 8.13
N GLY A 573 17.92 -29.71 7.94
CA GLY A 573 18.51 -29.48 6.60
C GLY A 573 20.03 -29.70 6.50
N SER A 574 20.61 -29.15 5.43
CA SER A 574 22.05 -28.98 5.09
C SER A 574 22.74 -29.95 4.09
N SER A 575 22.93 -29.43 2.86
CA SER A 575 24.21 -29.26 2.14
C SER A 575 24.96 -30.40 1.39
N HIS A 576 25.56 -30.01 0.24
CA HIS A 576 26.65 -30.65 -0.56
C HIS A 576 26.32 -31.97 -1.33
N THR A 577 26.80 -32.27 -2.56
CA THR A 577 27.75 -31.61 -3.51
C THR A 577 27.60 -32.16 -4.96
N VAL A 578 27.70 -31.28 -5.98
CA VAL A 578 28.27 -31.36 -7.38
C VAL A 578 28.50 -32.77 -8.03
N VAL A 579 28.13 -33.06 -9.30
CA VAL A 579 29.05 -33.06 -10.51
C VAL A 579 28.37 -33.53 -11.84
N ILE A 580 28.45 -32.69 -12.90
CA ILE A 580 28.67 -32.94 -14.37
C ILE A 580 27.68 -33.91 -15.12
N SER A 581 26.95 -33.48 -16.18
CA SER A 581 27.53 -33.20 -17.52
C SER A 581 26.76 -32.17 -18.39
N GLN A 582 27.52 -31.25 -18.99
CA GLN A 582 27.24 -30.41 -20.17
C GLN A 582 27.76 -31.11 -21.47
N PRO A 583 27.78 -30.55 -22.72
CA PRO A 583 27.49 -29.18 -23.22
C PRO A 583 26.48 -29.17 -24.41
N ALA A 584 26.25 -28.16 -25.28
CA ALA A 584 26.97 -26.94 -25.71
C ALA A 584 25.99 -25.86 -26.30
N PRO A 585 26.42 -24.65 -26.76
CA PRO A 585 25.76 -23.38 -26.36
C PRO A 585 25.20 -22.54 -27.54
N ILE A 586 24.88 -21.25 -27.36
CA ILE A 586 25.77 -20.10 -27.72
C ILE A 586 25.37 -18.79 -27.01
N ALA A 587 26.35 -17.90 -26.80
CA ALA A 587 26.24 -16.53 -26.26
C ALA A 587 27.12 -15.56 -27.12
N SER A 588 27.16 -14.23 -26.95
CA SER A 588 26.77 -13.39 -25.80
C SER A 588 26.46 -11.92 -26.19
N GLN A 589 26.36 -11.05 -25.18
CA GLN A 589 26.07 -9.61 -25.19
C GLN A 589 27.12 -8.68 -25.87
N ILE A 590 26.63 -7.53 -26.37
CA ILE A 590 27.16 -6.15 -26.24
C ILE A 590 28.64 -5.87 -26.62
N LYS A 591 28.90 -5.02 -27.66
CA LYS A 591 29.29 -3.58 -27.53
C LYS A 591 29.65 -2.87 -28.87
N GLN A 592 29.29 -1.58 -28.94
CA GLN A 592 29.97 -0.44 -29.62
C GLN A 592 30.04 -0.28 -31.16
N LEU A 593 29.95 1.00 -31.55
CA LEU A 593 30.11 1.65 -32.87
C LEU A 593 31.61 1.84 -33.20
N PRO A 594 32.01 1.90 -34.48
CA PRO A 594 32.36 3.21 -35.08
C PRO A 594 31.85 3.40 -36.52
N LYS A 595 32.03 4.62 -37.07
CA LYS A 595 31.68 5.02 -38.44
C LYS A 595 32.69 4.48 -39.47
N ASP A 596 32.27 4.28 -40.73
CA ASP A 596 32.58 5.18 -41.86
C ASP A 596 32.10 4.67 -43.24
N SER A 597 31.67 5.63 -44.08
CA SER A 597 31.81 5.74 -45.55
C SER A 597 31.37 4.66 -46.57
N SER A 598 30.74 5.14 -47.65
CA SER A 598 30.68 4.57 -49.03
C SER A 598 29.89 3.26 -49.22
N SER A 599 29.45 2.84 -50.41
CA SER A 599 29.07 3.46 -51.71
C SER A 599 28.37 2.37 -52.52
N ASP A 600 27.54 2.73 -53.50
CA ASP A 600 27.03 1.85 -54.59
C ASP A 600 26.18 0.62 -54.16
N SER A 601 25.46 -0.06 -55.06
CA SER A 601 24.65 0.37 -56.22
C SER A 601 23.81 -0.86 -56.64
N GLU A 602 22.81 -0.65 -57.52
CA GLU A 602 22.11 -1.70 -58.28
C GLU A 602 21.25 -2.72 -57.49
N ALA A 603 20.21 -3.36 -58.05
CA ALA A 603 19.29 -2.98 -59.13
C ALA A 603 18.08 -3.96 -59.12
N GLU A 604 17.04 -3.60 -59.88
CA GLU A 604 15.91 -4.47 -60.31
C GLU A 604 14.94 -4.94 -59.18
N ASP A 605 13.65 -5.17 -59.40
CA ASP A 605 12.88 -5.17 -60.66
C ASP A 605 11.40 -4.74 -60.42
N GLU A 606 10.55 -4.95 -61.43
CA GLU A 606 9.08 -4.85 -61.48
C GLU A 606 8.48 -3.49 -61.90
N LYS A 607 8.63 -3.22 -63.21
CA LYS A 607 7.78 -2.28 -63.97
C LYS A 607 6.89 -3.04 -64.96
N ALA A 608 5.61 -3.19 -64.65
CA ALA A 608 4.56 -3.34 -65.66
C ALA A 608 3.17 -2.96 -65.13
N VAL A 609 2.54 -1.95 -65.75
CA VAL A 609 1.11 -1.87 -66.14
C VAL A 609 0.74 -0.39 -66.42
N LEU A 610 0.38 -0.13 -67.68
CA LEU A 610 -0.38 1.01 -68.23
C LEU A 610 0.24 2.43 -68.23
N MET A 611 0.81 2.78 -69.39
CA MET A 611 0.78 4.14 -69.96
C MET A 611 0.14 4.06 -71.35
N ALA A 612 -1.03 4.67 -71.57
CA ALA A 612 -1.62 4.91 -72.89
C ALA A 612 -2.81 5.88 -72.82
N ALA A 613 -2.56 7.19 -72.97
CA ALA A 613 -3.57 8.19 -73.35
C ALA A 613 -2.91 9.52 -73.76
N ALA A 614 -2.41 9.58 -75.00
CA ALA A 614 -2.21 10.84 -75.70
C ALA A 614 -2.86 10.67 -77.09
N GLN A 615 -3.49 11.75 -77.60
CA GLN A 615 -4.20 11.82 -78.89
C GLN A 615 -5.58 11.13 -78.98
N SER A 616 -6.63 11.83 -78.57
CA SER A 616 -7.85 12.09 -79.38
C SER A 616 -8.79 13.04 -78.63
N GLY A 617 -9.44 13.96 -79.32
CA GLY A 617 -10.41 14.88 -78.68
C GLY A 617 -10.42 16.30 -79.23
N GLY A 618 -10.83 16.45 -80.50
CA GLY A 618 -11.17 17.74 -81.08
C GLY A 618 -12.37 17.59 -82.02
N GLU A 619 -13.51 18.17 -81.63
CA GLU A 619 -14.72 18.47 -82.39
C GLU A 619 -15.54 19.39 -81.46
N GLU A 620 -15.43 20.71 -81.62
CA GLU A 620 -16.28 21.57 -82.47
C GLU A 620 -17.71 21.81 -81.95
N THR A 621 -17.97 23.00 -81.42
CA THR A 621 -19.14 23.81 -81.84
C THR A 621 -18.76 25.29 -81.97
N ASN A 622 -19.12 25.85 -83.11
CA ASN A 622 -18.86 27.20 -83.59
C ASN A 622 -19.52 28.32 -82.76
N LEU A 623 -18.94 29.53 -82.78
CA LEU A 623 -19.60 30.74 -83.32
C LEU A 623 -18.58 31.85 -83.69
N LEU A 624 -18.31 31.99 -85.00
CA LEU A 624 -18.14 33.24 -85.78
C LEU A 624 -17.01 34.27 -85.45
N LEU A 625 -15.90 34.17 -86.19
CA LEU A 625 -15.37 35.12 -87.23
C LEU A 625 -15.26 36.66 -86.97
N PRO A 626 -14.37 37.42 -87.67
CA PRO A 626 -13.29 37.03 -88.61
C PRO A 626 -11.90 37.74 -88.43
N GLU A 627 -10.87 37.18 -89.08
CA GLU A 627 -9.84 37.81 -89.96
C GLU A 627 -9.28 39.24 -89.71
N LEU A 628 -8.03 39.64 -90.00
CA LEU A 628 -6.82 39.14 -90.70
C LEU A 628 -5.59 39.56 -89.85
N GLY A 629 -4.36 39.05 -89.96
CA GLY A 629 -3.60 38.53 -91.11
C GLY A 629 -2.27 39.31 -91.16
N ASN A 630 -1.16 38.65 -90.86
CA ASN A 630 0.16 39.27 -90.71
C ASN A 630 0.90 39.25 -92.06
N GLY A 631 1.48 40.38 -92.51
CA GLY A 631 2.28 40.39 -93.74
C GLY A 631 2.84 41.77 -94.14
N PHE A 632 4.14 41.78 -94.44
CA PHE A 632 4.93 42.86 -95.06
C PHE A 632 5.23 44.13 -94.25
N CYS A 633 6.51 44.29 -93.91
CA CYS A 633 7.17 45.58 -93.87
C CYS A 633 7.75 45.88 -95.27
N GLU A 634 7.52 47.08 -95.80
CA GLU A 634 8.24 47.59 -96.97
C GLU A 634 8.89 48.94 -96.64
N VAL A 635 10.01 49.21 -97.29
CA VAL A 635 10.86 50.39 -97.12
C VAL A 635 10.38 51.53 -98.02
N ALA A 636 10.24 52.74 -97.47
CA ALA A 636 10.53 53.97 -98.24
C ALA A 636 10.77 55.19 -97.33
N SER A 637 11.74 56.02 -97.69
CA SER A 637 11.88 57.41 -97.24
C SER A 637 12.03 58.31 -98.47
N GLY A 638 11.42 59.50 -98.41
CA GLY A 638 11.51 60.58 -99.41
C GLY A 638 10.47 61.65 -99.06
N LEU A 639 10.82 62.85 -98.58
CA LEU A 639 11.39 64.00 -99.32
C LEU A 639 10.48 64.37 -100.51
N THR A 640 9.90 65.57 -100.66
CA THR A 640 10.20 66.97 -100.23
C THR A 640 8.88 67.75 -100.00
N GLY A 641 8.72 68.89 -99.31
CA GLY A 641 9.59 70.05 -99.06
C GLY A 641 9.13 71.29 -99.88
N ARG A 642 9.21 72.53 -99.32
CA ARG A 642 8.93 73.89 -99.91
C ARG A 642 7.48 74.43 -99.72
N GLN A 643 7.18 75.68 -99.29
CA GLN A 643 8.00 76.80 -98.80
C GLN A 643 7.21 77.81 -97.91
N MET A 644 7.92 78.41 -96.96
CA MET A 644 7.82 79.76 -96.35
C MET A 644 6.77 80.79 -96.86
N SER A 645 6.10 81.48 -95.91
CA SER A 645 6.33 82.92 -95.67
C SER A 645 5.59 83.45 -94.43
N GLU A 646 6.32 83.95 -93.41
CA GLU A 646 5.81 84.88 -92.39
C GLU A 646 5.86 86.34 -92.91
N PRO A 647 5.21 87.32 -92.25
CA PRO A 647 5.99 88.15 -91.32
C PRO A 647 5.24 88.74 -90.09
N ASN A 648 6.00 88.97 -89.01
CA ASN A 648 5.91 90.02 -87.96
C ASN A 648 4.56 90.56 -87.42
N GLY A 649 4.49 90.67 -86.08
CA GLY A 649 4.20 91.99 -85.44
C GLY A 649 3.16 92.07 -84.30
N MET A 650 3.65 92.34 -83.09
CA MET A 650 2.97 92.63 -81.80
C MET A 650 1.65 93.47 -81.77
N GLY A 651 0.84 93.29 -80.70
CA GLY A 651 -0.01 94.35 -80.09
C GLY A 651 -1.51 94.00 -79.89
N VAL A 652 -1.95 93.27 -78.85
CA VAL A 652 -2.39 93.72 -77.50
C VAL A 652 -3.86 94.22 -77.36
N SER A 653 -4.72 93.32 -76.83
CA SER A 653 -5.86 93.54 -75.88
C SER A 653 -7.24 94.09 -76.39
N PRO A 654 -8.39 93.91 -75.65
CA PRO A 654 -9.31 92.77 -75.87
C PRO A 654 -10.84 93.10 -75.77
N LEU A 655 -11.69 92.08 -75.54
CA LEU A 655 -13.19 92.04 -75.41
C LEU A 655 -13.92 91.84 -76.76
N ASP A 656 -14.98 91.00 -76.91
CA ASP A 656 -15.86 90.32 -75.94
C ASP A 656 -16.15 88.82 -76.22
N LEU A 657 -16.80 88.16 -75.25
CA LEU A 657 -17.07 86.71 -75.00
C LEU A 657 -18.09 86.01 -75.95
N PRO A 658 -18.38 84.66 -75.88
CA PRO A 658 -18.28 83.78 -74.69
C PRO A 658 -17.68 82.36 -74.80
N SER A 659 -17.42 81.77 -73.63
CA SER A 659 -16.85 80.43 -73.40
C SER A 659 -17.87 79.45 -72.76
N PRO A 660 -17.72 78.13 -72.93
CA PRO A 660 -18.29 77.13 -72.03
C PRO A 660 -17.42 77.02 -70.75
N GLY A 661 -17.91 76.74 -69.55
CA GLY A 661 -19.28 76.45 -69.11
C GLY A 661 -19.22 75.74 -67.76
N PHE A 662 -19.03 76.49 -66.66
CA PHE A 662 -18.83 75.91 -65.32
C PHE A 662 -20.15 75.39 -64.74
N TRP A 663 -20.24 74.08 -64.51
CA TRP A 663 -21.31 73.46 -63.73
C TRP A 663 -21.07 73.73 -62.23
N LYS A 664 -22.15 73.92 -61.46
CA LYS A 664 -22.09 73.99 -59.99
C LYS A 664 -22.28 72.57 -59.46
N GLU A 665 -21.43 72.11 -58.55
CA GLU A 665 -21.47 70.73 -58.05
C GLU A 665 -21.73 70.74 -56.54
N CYS A 666 -22.64 69.90 -56.05
CA CYS A 666 -22.95 69.79 -54.63
C CYS A 666 -21.77 69.14 -53.88
N PRO A 667 -21.21 69.77 -52.82
CA PRO A 667 -20.02 69.26 -52.14
C PRO A 667 -20.25 68.00 -51.27
N ILE A 668 -21.50 67.50 -51.17
CA ILE A 668 -21.86 66.35 -50.33
C ILE A 668 -22.19 65.12 -51.18
N CYS A 669 -22.98 65.27 -52.26
CA CYS A 669 -23.37 64.16 -53.14
C CYS A 669 -22.81 64.23 -54.57
N HIS A 670 -22.05 65.28 -54.91
CA HIS A 670 -21.50 65.54 -56.24
C HIS A 670 -22.53 65.63 -57.38
N GLU A 671 -23.80 65.93 -57.07
CA GLU A 671 -24.81 66.20 -58.08
C GLU A 671 -24.55 67.54 -58.78
N ARG A 672 -24.70 67.56 -60.12
CA ARG A 672 -24.30 68.67 -60.99
C ARG A 672 -25.48 69.51 -61.45
N PHE A 673 -25.43 70.80 -61.13
CA PHE A 673 -26.44 71.80 -61.48
C PHE A 673 -25.97 72.66 -62.66
N PRO A 674 -26.86 72.96 -63.62
CA PRO A 674 -26.58 73.93 -64.69
C PRO A 674 -26.09 75.28 -64.15
N PRO A 675 -25.25 76.02 -64.90
CA PRO A 675 -24.76 77.34 -64.48
C PRO A 675 -25.89 78.34 -64.15
N GLU A 676 -27.03 78.21 -64.83
CA GLU A 676 -28.22 79.07 -64.68
C GLU A 676 -29.12 78.69 -63.48
N SER A 677 -28.83 77.62 -62.73
CA SER A 677 -29.60 77.31 -61.52
C SER A 677 -29.43 78.39 -60.45
N ASP A 678 -30.57 78.91 -59.95
CA ASP A 678 -30.62 79.92 -58.90
C ASP A 678 -29.91 79.43 -57.63
N LYS A 679 -29.14 80.32 -57.01
CA LYS A 679 -28.29 79.97 -55.86
C LYS A 679 -29.10 79.34 -54.71
N GLU A 680 -30.29 79.87 -54.47
CA GLU A 680 -31.23 79.40 -53.45
C GLU A 680 -31.67 77.94 -53.68
N THR A 681 -31.70 77.45 -54.92
CA THR A 681 -32.03 76.04 -55.25
C THR A 681 -30.87 75.08 -54.99
N VAL A 682 -29.62 75.53 -55.15
CA VAL A 682 -28.42 74.74 -54.82
C VAL A 682 -28.19 74.72 -53.32
N ASP A 683 -28.35 75.86 -52.64
CA ASP A 683 -28.20 75.97 -51.19
C ASP A 683 -29.29 75.15 -50.47
N THR A 684 -30.56 75.19 -50.90
CA THR A 684 -31.61 74.31 -50.32
C THR A 684 -31.40 72.82 -50.58
N HIS A 685 -30.77 72.43 -51.70
CA HIS A 685 -30.36 71.05 -51.92
C HIS A 685 -29.23 70.63 -50.94
N VAL A 686 -28.25 71.50 -50.69
CA VAL A 686 -27.16 71.27 -49.73
C VAL A 686 -27.70 71.15 -48.30
N ASP A 687 -28.61 72.03 -47.89
CA ASP A 687 -29.28 71.99 -46.58
C ASP A 687 -30.15 70.72 -46.41
N GLY A 688 -30.67 70.18 -47.52
CA GLY A 688 -31.40 68.90 -47.54
C GLY A 688 -30.57 67.71 -47.06
N HIS A 689 -29.25 67.70 -47.28
CA HIS A 689 -28.36 66.64 -46.77
C HIS A 689 -28.17 66.73 -45.25
N PHE A 690 -28.19 67.93 -44.68
CA PHE A 690 -28.08 68.12 -43.22
C PHE A 690 -29.33 67.63 -42.46
N PHE A 691 -30.51 67.61 -43.09
CA PHE A 691 -31.77 67.25 -42.42
C PHE A 691 -32.08 65.74 -42.34
N PHE A 692 -31.29 64.88 -43.00
CA PHE A 692 -31.46 63.42 -42.93
C PHE A 692 -30.44 62.69 -42.04
N SER A 693 -29.51 63.42 -41.40
CA SER A 693 -28.42 62.84 -40.59
C SER A 693 -28.59 63.04 -39.07
N THR A 694 -29.79 62.86 -38.54
CA THR A 694 -30.03 62.83 -37.07
C THR A 694 -30.87 61.63 -36.64
N HIS A 695 -30.27 60.44 -36.73
CA HIS A 695 -30.70 59.25 -35.97
C HIS A 695 -29.49 58.37 -35.64
N ASP A 696 -28.76 58.72 -34.58
CA ASP A 696 -28.47 57.76 -33.50
C ASP A 696 -27.98 58.47 -32.22
N PRO A 697 -28.12 57.85 -31.03
CA PRO A 697 -28.05 58.56 -29.75
C PRO A 697 -26.63 58.67 -29.19
N PHE A 698 -26.36 59.81 -28.52
CA PHE A 698 -25.25 59.94 -27.60
C PHE A 698 -25.42 58.99 -26.41
N THR A 699 -24.42 58.13 -26.16
CA THR A 699 -24.14 57.60 -24.82
C THR A 699 -22.98 58.40 -24.21
N PHE A 700 -23.20 58.89 -22.99
CA PHE A 700 -22.21 59.61 -22.18
C PHE A 700 -21.28 58.63 -21.46
N GLU A 701 -20.05 59.08 -21.14
CA GLU A 701 -19.26 58.58 -20.01
C GLU A 701 -19.88 59.00 -18.67
#